data_AF-A0A8J6NCM5-F1
#
_entry.id   AF-A0A8J6NCM5-F1
#
_cell.length_a   1.000
_cell.length_b   1.000
_cell.length_c   1.000
_cell.angle_alpha   90.00
_cell.angle_beta   90.00
_cell.angle_gamma   90.00
#
_symmetry.space_group_name_H-M   'P 1'
#
loop_
_entity.id
_entity.type
_entity.pdbx_description
1 polymer ?
#
loop_
_entity_poly.entity_id
_entity_poly.type
_entity_poly.pdbx_seq_one_letter_code
_entity_poly.pdbx_strand_id
1 'polypeptide(L)'
;MKSGSNLEKILKSGTFAVTGELGPPKSGNPEVVREKARLLKGNVDAVNITDCQTAIVRMSSIAAGLITQSEGVEPVIQMTCRDRNRIGMQSDILGASALGLKNLLCLTGDHQKFGNHAGAKGVFDMDSIQMLGMMREMRDEKRFQCGEAIKEAEPELFLGAAANPFAYPFEYRAVRLGKKVAAGADFIQTQIIYNVEKFAKFMEMVRDLGLDDKVYILAGVTPPKSLGMARYMQKFVPGMDVTDDVIKRMQGAKDKQEEGINICVDIINQVKEIKGVAGVHVMAIEWESAVPEILSRAKLLPRPSIMAEEDAPAAVEATSEPREEIQVRSVDTDSVLAQAREEAAAIVATAQAEADRLMAQATSRQQTTAQTTGTIEVPAGAIDEAGEHAMNEKERVMALDAMNMGLAALKKAYGLSDEQFEAIVGFAGAQSILNRDPQITTPAAPAVPSTPAATPAAPTPAAPAVDTAKADAEAKAKAEAEAKAKAKAKAKAKAEAAKAEAEAKAEAEAKAAAEAKAAEAAKSAPVAAADLGVPALDLEKIALSDRASKIDSKLYAEKYTGTIRETVLGNDDNTITVGGAASMPFHLFEGEQPNKAMIAMEITDTAPEEWPQTLMQHFDDVVGDPIAWARKCINEFGAQSIAISLASTDPNGMNRSAADAAKTASSIIEAVDVPIIVWGCGNADKDTETLRELTSVVGTKKVCLAPLEDANYRSIGATAMAFQHPVVAASPIDVNLAKQLNILLQNLGVSLESVLMDPSVGALGYGIEYTYSVMERIRMAALTQQDDKLQVPIICNLGREVWKAKETKLASDDMIGDQETRGVMMEALTATCMLLAGGEILIMRHPKAVAMTKSLIDGLMD
;
A
#
# COMPACT_ATOMS: atom_id res chain seq x y z
N MET A 1 -7.87 -36.56 16.82
CA MET A 1 -8.26 -35.13 16.95
C MET A 1 -7.30 -34.30 16.11
N LYS A 2 -7.67 -33.10 15.71
CA LYS A 2 -6.86 -32.23 14.84
C LYS A 2 -5.85 -31.42 15.63
N SER A 3 -6.28 -30.81 16.74
CA SER A 3 -5.39 -30.13 17.70
C SER A 3 -5.44 -30.72 19.11
N GLY A 4 -6.50 -31.48 19.40
CA GLY A 4 -6.72 -32.02 20.73
C GLY A 4 -7.07 -30.95 21.78
N SER A 5 -7.52 -29.78 21.33
CA SER A 5 -8.00 -28.70 22.18
C SER A 5 -9.24 -29.12 22.98
N ASN A 6 -9.49 -28.47 24.11
CA ASN A 6 -10.72 -28.63 24.87
C ASN A 6 -11.94 -28.29 24.02
N LEU A 7 -11.90 -27.20 23.26
CA LEU A 7 -12.99 -26.81 22.36
C LEU A 7 -13.32 -27.92 21.34
N GLU A 8 -12.30 -28.51 20.71
CA GLU A 8 -12.49 -29.63 19.78
C GLU A 8 -13.14 -30.83 20.48
N LYS A 9 -12.70 -31.16 21.70
CA LYS A 9 -13.25 -32.27 22.50
C LYS A 9 -14.73 -32.05 22.82
N ILE A 10 -15.11 -30.86 23.30
CA ILE A 10 -16.50 -30.51 23.64
C ILE A 10 -17.40 -30.65 22.41
N LEU A 11 -16.99 -30.05 21.29
CA LEU A 11 -17.78 -30.06 20.06
C LEU A 11 -17.94 -31.49 19.50
N LYS A 12 -16.87 -32.29 19.53
CA LYS A 12 -16.92 -33.69 19.08
C LYS A 12 -17.74 -34.60 19.97
N SER A 13 -17.86 -34.31 21.26
CA SER A 13 -18.71 -35.10 22.15
C SER A 13 -20.21 -34.83 21.94
N GLY A 14 -20.57 -33.85 21.10
CA GLY A 14 -21.95 -33.40 20.93
C GLY A 14 -22.47 -32.56 22.10
N THR A 15 -21.59 -32.14 23.01
CA THR A 15 -21.99 -31.27 24.12
C THR A 15 -22.11 -29.84 23.62
N PHE A 16 -23.14 -29.12 24.08
CA PHE A 16 -23.36 -27.73 23.68
C PHE A 16 -22.21 -26.84 24.16
N ALA A 17 -21.41 -26.35 23.23
CA ALA A 17 -20.19 -25.60 23.52
C ALA A 17 -20.48 -24.14 23.93
N VAL A 18 -19.63 -23.59 24.77
CA VAL A 18 -19.66 -22.20 25.19
C VAL A 18 -18.27 -21.61 25.04
N THR A 19 -18.15 -20.61 24.17
CA THR A 19 -16.93 -19.80 24.07
C THR A 19 -17.19 -18.40 24.62
N GLY A 20 -16.21 -17.84 25.33
CA GLY A 20 -16.22 -16.43 25.76
C GLY A 20 -15.39 -15.55 24.82
N GLU A 21 -15.40 -14.24 25.06
CA GLU A 21 -14.52 -13.29 24.38
C GLU A 21 -13.70 -12.49 25.40
N LEU A 22 -12.43 -12.27 25.08
CA LEU A 22 -11.51 -11.44 25.84
C LEU A 22 -10.84 -10.45 24.88
N GLY A 23 -11.04 -9.17 25.15
CA GLY A 23 -10.38 -8.07 24.45
C GLY A 23 -9.02 -7.74 25.07
N PRO A 24 -7.89 -7.89 24.35
CA PRO A 24 -6.59 -7.48 24.88
C PRO A 24 -6.54 -5.96 25.19
N PRO A 25 -5.70 -5.53 26.16
CA PRO A 25 -5.59 -4.12 26.51
C PRO A 25 -4.89 -3.28 25.43
N LYS A 26 -5.13 -1.97 25.45
CA LYS A 26 -4.35 -0.97 24.68
C LYS A 26 -3.06 -0.61 25.43
N SER A 27 -2.38 -1.60 26.00
CA SER A 27 -1.14 -1.43 26.76
C SER A 27 -0.38 -2.76 26.81
N GLY A 28 0.86 -2.73 27.27
CA GLY A 28 1.65 -3.93 27.55
C GLY A 28 1.36 -4.58 28.91
N ASN A 29 0.31 -4.16 29.64
CA ASN A 29 0.04 -4.68 30.98
C ASN A 29 -0.64 -6.07 30.92
N PRO A 30 0.02 -7.16 31.36
CA PRO A 30 -0.54 -8.50 31.32
C PRO A 30 -1.66 -8.72 32.34
N GLU A 31 -1.72 -7.94 33.42
CA GLU A 31 -2.73 -8.15 34.49
C GLU A 31 -4.16 -7.97 33.99
N VAL A 32 -4.38 -7.06 33.04
CA VAL A 32 -5.72 -6.86 32.44
C VAL A 32 -6.20 -8.14 31.75
N VAL A 33 -5.28 -8.89 31.12
CA VAL A 33 -5.60 -10.18 30.49
C VAL A 33 -5.83 -11.25 31.56
N ARG A 34 -5.00 -11.30 32.60
CA ARG A 34 -5.13 -12.27 33.71
C ARG A 34 -6.45 -12.12 34.46
N GLU A 35 -6.84 -10.90 34.80
CA GLU A 35 -8.11 -10.62 35.46
C GLU A 35 -9.31 -11.10 34.63
N LYS A 36 -9.34 -10.74 33.34
CA LYS A 36 -10.38 -11.19 32.41
C LYS A 36 -10.40 -12.71 32.24
N ALA A 37 -9.23 -13.35 32.14
CA ALA A 37 -9.13 -14.81 32.07
C ALA A 37 -9.69 -15.49 33.33
N ARG A 38 -9.36 -14.98 34.52
CA ARG A 38 -9.86 -15.51 35.81
C ARG A 38 -11.38 -15.43 35.94
N LEU A 39 -12.01 -14.37 35.40
CA LEU A 39 -13.48 -14.27 35.35
C LEU A 39 -14.11 -15.36 34.48
N LEU A 40 -13.45 -15.72 33.38
CA LEU A 40 -13.95 -16.69 32.40
C LEU A 40 -13.59 -18.15 32.77
N LYS A 41 -12.57 -18.35 33.61
CA LYS A 41 -12.10 -19.67 34.02
C LYS A 41 -13.21 -20.52 34.65
N GLY A 42 -13.40 -21.72 34.11
CA GLY A 42 -14.44 -22.66 34.57
C GLY A 42 -15.86 -22.33 34.09
N ASN A 43 -16.06 -21.16 33.47
CA ASN A 43 -17.36 -20.73 32.94
C ASN A 43 -17.51 -21.00 31.44
N VAL A 44 -16.40 -21.07 30.69
CA VAL A 44 -16.40 -21.29 29.25
C VAL A 44 -15.42 -22.41 28.86
N ASP A 45 -15.64 -23.02 27.69
CA ASP A 45 -14.81 -24.12 27.19
C ASP A 45 -13.54 -23.61 26.48
N ALA A 46 -13.61 -22.42 25.88
CA ALA A 46 -12.49 -21.67 25.34
C ALA A 46 -12.83 -20.17 25.25
N VAL A 47 -11.82 -19.30 25.05
CA VAL A 47 -11.97 -17.85 24.98
C VAL A 47 -11.36 -17.29 23.71
N ASN A 48 -12.15 -16.57 22.92
CA ASN A 48 -11.63 -15.79 21.81
C ASN A 48 -10.73 -14.66 22.31
N ILE A 49 -9.51 -14.63 21.80
CA ILE A 49 -8.57 -13.53 22.02
C ILE A 49 -8.57 -12.68 20.77
N THR A 50 -9.19 -11.52 20.86
CA THR A 50 -9.41 -10.67 19.70
C THR A 50 -8.11 -10.00 19.20
N ASP A 51 -7.96 -9.84 17.89
CA ASP A 51 -6.75 -9.30 17.26
C ASP A 51 -7.00 -7.89 16.71
N CYS A 52 -6.60 -6.88 17.48
CA CYS A 52 -6.76 -5.46 17.15
C CYS A 52 -8.17 -5.15 16.61
N GLN A 53 -9.20 -5.49 17.40
CA GLN A 53 -10.62 -5.32 17.02
C GLN A 53 -10.90 -3.88 16.61
N THR A 54 -11.77 -3.71 15.61
CA THR A 54 -12.05 -2.42 14.96
C THR A 54 -10.79 -1.70 14.49
N ALA A 55 -9.74 -2.45 14.16
CA ALA A 55 -8.42 -1.95 13.79
C ALA A 55 -7.73 -1.04 14.81
N ILE A 56 -8.05 -1.19 16.10
CA ILE A 56 -7.40 -0.43 17.16
C ILE A 56 -6.21 -1.22 17.70
N VAL A 57 -5.02 -0.59 17.74
CA VAL A 57 -3.80 -1.19 18.27
C VAL A 57 -4.00 -1.64 19.73
N ARG A 58 -3.72 -2.92 19.97
CA ARG A 58 -3.80 -3.61 21.25
C ARG A 58 -2.66 -4.63 21.37
N MET A 59 -2.49 -5.19 22.56
CA MET A 59 -1.62 -6.35 22.76
C MET A 59 -1.97 -7.46 21.75
N SER A 60 -0.96 -8.07 21.14
CA SER A 60 -1.11 -9.16 20.17
C SER A 60 -1.97 -10.30 20.73
N SER A 61 -2.86 -10.85 19.90
CA SER A 61 -3.74 -11.96 20.29
C SER A 61 -2.96 -13.21 20.71
N ILE A 62 -1.78 -13.46 20.12
CA ILE A 62 -0.89 -14.58 20.48
C ILE A 62 -0.34 -14.39 21.89
N ALA A 63 0.16 -13.20 22.22
CA ALA A 63 0.71 -12.90 23.53
C ALA A 63 -0.37 -12.93 24.62
N ALA A 64 -1.52 -12.30 24.37
CA ALA A 64 -2.66 -12.36 25.27
C ALA A 64 -3.23 -13.79 25.40
N GLY A 65 -3.18 -14.59 24.32
CA GLY A 65 -3.54 -16.01 24.34
C GLY A 65 -2.64 -16.84 25.24
N LEU A 66 -1.32 -16.64 25.17
CA LEU A 66 -0.38 -17.32 26.07
C LEU A 66 -0.60 -16.94 27.54
N ILE A 67 -0.85 -15.66 27.83
CA ILE A 67 -1.19 -15.21 29.19
C ILE A 67 -2.50 -15.88 29.66
N THR A 68 -3.52 -15.92 28.80
CA THR A 68 -4.80 -16.57 29.09
C THR A 68 -4.63 -18.07 29.36
N GLN A 69 -3.80 -18.74 28.56
CA GLN A 69 -3.45 -20.15 28.75
C GLN A 69 -2.73 -20.39 30.08
N SER A 70 -1.83 -19.49 30.50
CA SER A 70 -1.14 -19.57 31.79
C SER A 70 -2.08 -19.46 33.00
N GLU A 71 -3.22 -18.80 32.83
CA GLU A 71 -4.30 -18.76 33.84
C GLU A 71 -5.20 -20.01 33.81
N GLY A 72 -4.92 -20.97 32.92
CA GLY A 72 -5.65 -22.22 32.77
C GLY A 72 -6.95 -22.09 31.98
N VAL A 73 -7.02 -21.12 31.06
CA VAL A 73 -8.16 -20.92 30.16
C VAL A 73 -7.69 -21.11 28.73
N GLU A 74 -8.35 -21.98 27.97
CA GLU A 74 -7.92 -22.29 26.61
C GLU A 74 -8.25 -21.13 25.64
N PRO A 75 -7.27 -20.55 24.93
CA PRO A 75 -7.51 -19.48 23.98
C PRO A 75 -7.92 -20.00 22.60
N VAL A 76 -8.74 -19.20 21.91
CA VAL A 76 -8.94 -19.17 20.47
C VAL A 76 -8.34 -17.88 19.96
N ILE A 77 -7.10 -17.94 19.46
CA ILE A 77 -6.45 -16.73 18.96
C ILE A 77 -7.11 -16.29 17.66
N GLN A 78 -7.46 -15.01 17.56
CA GLN A 78 -7.87 -14.44 16.29
C GLN A 78 -6.63 -14.01 15.51
N MET A 79 -6.66 -14.16 14.20
CA MET A 79 -5.65 -13.59 13.31
C MET A 79 -6.38 -12.86 12.18
N THR A 80 -5.92 -11.64 11.87
CA THR A 80 -6.52 -10.79 10.84
C THR A 80 -5.60 -10.63 9.63
N CYS A 81 -6.16 -10.64 8.41
CA CYS A 81 -5.41 -10.41 7.18
C CYS A 81 -5.11 -8.92 6.91
N ARG A 82 -5.79 -8.01 7.62
CA ARG A 82 -5.68 -6.56 7.48
C ARG A 82 -4.24 -6.04 7.54
N ASP A 83 -3.43 -6.56 8.44
CA ASP A 83 -2.12 -5.97 8.80
C ASP A 83 -0.96 -6.96 8.66
N ARG A 84 -1.19 -8.15 8.09
CA ARG A 84 -0.17 -9.19 7.89
C ARG A 84 -0.21 -9.74 6.47
N ASN A 85 0.95 -10.13 5.96
CA ASN A 85 1.07 -10.87 4.69
C ASN A 85 1.21 -12.38 4.96
N ARG A 86 1.14 -13.20 3.91
CA ARG A 86 1.29 -14.67 3.96
C ARG A 86 2.53 -15.15 4.71
N ILE A 87 3.65 -14.40 4.64
CA ILE A 87 4.88 -14.78 5.33
C ILE A 87 4.71 -14.57 6.83
N GLY A 88 4.25 -13.38 7.23
CA GLY A 88 3.99 -13.03 8.63
C GLY A 88 2.96 -13.98 9.26
N MET A 89 1.87 -14.30 8.57
CA MET A 89 0.85 -15.22 9.07
C MET A 89 1.39 -16.63 9.30
N GLN A 90 2.16 -17.18 8.35
CA GLN A 90 2.77 -18.51 8.48
C GLN A 90 3.82 -18.54 9.61
N SER A 91 4.62 -17.48 9.75
CA SER A 91 5.59 -17.35 10.83
C SER A 91 4.91 -17.28 12.20
N ASP A 92 3.91 -16.40 12.34
CA ASP A 92 3.18 -16.19 13.59
C ASP A 92 2.48 -17.48 14.04
N ILE A 93 1.87 -18.22 13.10
CA ILE A 93 1.13 -19.43 13.46
C ILE A 93 2.04 -20.60 13.87
N LEU A 94 3.22 -20.74 13.26
CA LEU A 94 4.22 -21.71 13.71
C LEU A 94 4.67 -21.39 15.14
N GLY A 95 4.91 -20.11 15.44
CA GLY A 95 5.22 -19.65 16.79
C GLY A 95 4.10 -19.93 17.78
N ALA A 96 2.85 -19.61 17.42
CA ALA A 96 1.68 -19.88 18.25
C ALA A 96 1.49 -21.39 18.53
N SER A 97 1.63 -22.23 17.50
CA SER A 97 1.53 -23.68 17.65
C SER A 97 2.66 -24.25 18.52
N ALA A 98 3.90 -23.77 18.34
CA ALA A 98 5.04 -24.17 19.16
C ALA A 98 4.86 -23.81 20.64
N LEU A 99 4.11 -22.73 20.93
CA LEU A 99 3.73 -22.32 22.29
C LEU A 99 2.50 -23.07 22.83
N GLY A 100 1.96 -24.04 22.10
CA GLY A 100 0.83 -24.86 22.53
C GLY A 100 -0.54 -24.20 22.37
N LEU A 101 -0.67 -23.16 21.54
CA LEU A 101 -1.96 -22.57 21.19
C LEU A 101 -2.65 -23.42 20.12
N LYS A 102 -3.83 -23.94 20.43
CA LYS A 102 -4.47 -25.04 19.67
C LYS A 102 -5.68 -24.65 18.82
N ASN A 103 -6.15 -23.42 18.94
CA ASN A 103 -7.35 -22.94 18.24
C ASN A 103 -7.06 -21.59 17.57
N LEU A 104 -7.39 -21.47 16.28
CA LEU A 104 -7.20 -20.26 15.49
C LEU A 104 -8.52 -19.85 14.85
N LEU A 105 -8.91 -18.59 14.97
CA LEU A 105 -10.04 -18.01 14.23
C LEU A 105 -9.53 -17.10 13.12
N CYS A 106 -9.83 -17.46 11.87
CA CYS A 106 -9.35 -16.77 10.68
C CYS A 106 -10.29 -15.63 10.26
N LEU A 107 -9.78 -14.40 10.22
CA LEU A 107 -10.54 -13.18 9.92
C LEU A 107 -9.87 -12.35 8.84
N THR A 108 -10.66 -11.72 7.96
CA THR A 108 -10.12 -10.72 7.02
C THR A 108 -9.70 -9.46 7.79
N GLY A 109 -10.45 -9.10 8.84
CA GLY A 109 -10.21 -7.94 9.69
C GLY A 109 -11.02 -6.71 9.27
N ASP A 110 -11.33 -5.84 10.23
CA ASP A 110 -12.00 -4.56 9.99
C ASP A 110 -11.06 -3.60 9.28
N HIS A 111 -11.52 -2.87 8.27
CA HIS A 111 -10.67 -1.91 7.55
C HIS A 111 -9.95 -0.94 8.51
N GLN A 112 -8.67 -0.68 8.29
CA GLN A 112 -7.81 0.09 9.20
C GLN A 112 -8.27 1.54 9.42
N LYS A 113 -9.03 2.09 8.46
CA LYS A 113 -9.74 3.39 8.58
C LYS A 113 -10.67 3.47 9.80
N PHE A 114 -11.18 2.35 10.31
CA PHE A 114 -12.03 2.34 11.51
C PHE A 114 -11.22 2.45 12.82
N GLY A 115 -9.92 2.24 12.74
CA GLY A 115 -9.01 2.16 13.88
C GLY A 115 -8.40 3.49 14.29
N ASN A 116 -7.50 3.41 15.28
CA ASN A 116 -6.72 4.57 15.74
C ASN A 116 -5.50 4.91 14.87
N HIS A 117 -5.29 4.15 13.79
CA HIS A 117 -4.22 4.38 12.81
C HIS A 117 -4.79 4.33 11.39
N ALA A 118 -5.73 5.23 11.09
CA ALA A 118 -6.45 5.25 9.81
C ALA A 118 -5.53 5.44 8.59
N GLY A 119 -4.35 6.04 8.77
CA GLY A 119 -3.32 6.20 7.74
C GLY A 119 -2.39 4.99 7.56
N ALA A 120 -2.54 3.92 8.35
CA ALA A 120 -1.77 2.70 8.16
C ALA A 120 -2.11 2.05 6.81
N LYS A 121 -1.10 1.45 6.16
CA LYS A 121 -1.34 0.65 4.95
C LYS A 121 -2.04 -0.64 5.34
N GLY A 122 -3.16 -0.94 4.68
CA GLY A 122 -3.77 -2.26 4.74
C GLY A 122 -2.91 -3.23 3.93
N VAL A 123 -2.60 -4.38 4.50
CA VAL A 123 -1.83 -5.43 3.84
C VAL A 123 -2.75 -6.26 2.95
N PHE A 124 -3.78 -6.91 3.53
CA PHE A 124 -4.81 -7.67 2.80
C PHE A 124 -4.27 -8.56 1.67
N ASP A 125 -3.08 -9.14 1.85
CA ASP A 125 -2.43 -10.03 0.88
C ASP A 125 -3.29 -11.27 0.56
N MET A 126 -4.21 -11.60 1.46
CA MET A 126 -5.25 -12.60 1.25
C MET A 126 -6.49 -12.30 2.10
N ASP A 127 -7.59 -12.99 1.84
CA ASP A 127 -8.77 -12.95 2.70
C ASP A 127 -8.83 -14.12 3.70
N SER A 128 -9.82 -14.10 4.60
CA SER A 128 -10.00 -15.18 5.59
C SER A 128 -10.26 -16.57 5.02
N ILE A 129 -10.80 -16.69 3.79
CA ILE A 129 -11.05 -17.99 3.15
C ILE A 129 -9.73 -18.55 2.61
N GLN A 130 -8.92 -17.70 1.98
CA GLN A 130 -7.57 -18.06 1.52
C GLN A 130 -6.65 -18.38 2.70
N MET A 131 -6.72 -17.60 3.79
CA MET A 131 -5.97 -17.89 5.02
C MET A 131 -6.39 -19.23 5.63
N LEU A 132 -7.69 -19.56 5.66
CA LEU A 132 -8.15 -20.89 6.08
C LEU A 132 -7.54 -22.00 5.23
N GLY A 133 -7.57 -21.86 3.90
CA GLY A 133 -6.96 -22.82 2.99
C GLY A 133 -5.47 -23.01 3.26
N MET A 134 -4.73 -21.92 3.42
CA MET A 134 -3.31 -21.94 3.74
C MET A 134 -3.04 -22.64 5.09
N MET A 135 -3.78 -22.30 6.15
CA MET A 135 -3.62 -22.92 7.47
C MET A 135 -3.99 -24.41 7.46
N ARG A 136 -5.01 -24.78 6.67
CA ARG A 136 -5.41 -26.17 6.47
C ARG A 136 -4.30 -26.95 5.76
N GLU A 137 -3.71 -26.42 4.69
CA GLU A 137 -2.61 -27.08 3.96
C GLU A 137 -1.37 -27.24 4.85
N MET A 138 -1.02 -26.23 5.65
CA MET A 138 0.09 -26.36 6.61
C MET A 138 -0.14 -27.48 7.63
N ARG A 139 -1.36 -27.58 8.19
CA ARG A 139 -1.73 -28.61 9.17
C ARG A 139 -1.86 -30.00 8.54
N ASP A 140 -2.66 -30.12 7.48
CA ASP A 140 -3.11 -31.40 6.94
C ASP A 140 -2.13 -31.97 5.89
N GLU A 141 -1.52 -31.09 5.08
CA GLU A 141 -0.62 -31.47 3.98
C GLU A 141 0.85 -31.23 4.30
N LYS A 142 1.14 -30.69 5.49
CA LYS A 142 2.50 -30.44 6.01
C LYS A 142 3.35 -29.66 5.03
N ARG A 143 2.80 -28.60 4.45
CA ARG A 143 3.53 -27.74 3.50
C ARG A 143 3.25 -26.26 3.74
N PHE A 144 4.27 -25.45 3.50
CA PHE A 144 4.13 -24.01 3.39
C PHE A 144 3.34 -23.65 2.14
N GLN A 145 2.80 -22.43 2.10
CA GLN A 145 2.05 -21.94 0.94
C GLN A 145 2.87 -21.95 -0.36
N CYS A 146 4.20 -21.83 -0.28
CA CYS A 146 5.09 -21.93 -1.45
C CYS A 146 5.24 -23.36 -1.99
N GLY A 147 4.65 -24.37 -1.33
CA GLY A 147 4.72 -25.77 -1.70
C GLY A 147 5.86 -26.55 -1.03
N GLU A 148 6.77 -25.88 -0.31
CA GLU A 148 7.82 -26.55 0.45
C GLU A 148 7.27 -27.35 1.62
N ALA A 149 7.82 -28.54 1.84
CA ALA A 149 7.40 -29.42 2.94
C ALA A 149 7.88 -28.91 4.31
N ILE A 150 7.01 -28.99 5.30
CA ILE A 150 7.29 -28.84 6.74
C ILE A 150 7.83 -30.19 7.22
N LYS A 151 9.12 -30.25 7.59
CA LYS A 151 9.84 -31.52 7.80
C LYS A 151 9.62 -32.18 9.15
N GLU A 152 9.33 -31.41 10.20
CA GLU A 152 9.37 -31.91 11.58
C GLU A 152 8.00 -31.85 12.25
N ALA A 153 7.46 -30.65 12.44
CA ALA A 153 6.22 -30.42 13.18
C ALA A 153 5.28 -29.49 12.41
N GLU A 154 4.16 -30.04 11.95
CA GLU A 154 3.04 -29.27 11.45
C GLU A 154 2.34 -28.48 12.58
N PRO A 155 1.66 -27.37 12.27
CA PRO A 155 0.82 -26.69 13.25
C PRO A 155 -0.44 -27.51 13.55
N GLU A 156 -0.64 -27.91 14.81
CA GLU A 156 -1.80 -28.69 15.26
C GLU A 156 -2.95 -27.77 15.70
N LEU A 157 -3.79 -27.35 14.76
CA LEU A 157 -4.81 -26.32 14.98
C LEU A 157 -6.23 -26.78 14.70
N PHE A 158 -7.16 -26.36 15.55
CA PHE A 158 -8.58 -26.36 15.27
C PHE A 158 -8.95 -25.04 14.60
N LEU A 159 -9.36 -25.10 13.33
CA LEU A 159 -9.48 -23.92 12.48
C LEU A 159 -10.90 -23.38 12.50
N GLY A 160 -11.04 -22.13 12.88
CA GLY A 160 -12.31 -21.43 12.97
C GLY A 160 -12.46 -20.34 11.91
N ALA A 161 -13.70 -20.00 11.58
CA ALA A 161 -14.01 -18.84 10.74
C ALA A 161 -15.21 -18.05 11.28
N ALA A 162 -15.26 -16.75 10.96
CA ALA A 162 -16.45 -15.95 11.22
C ALA A 162 -17.47 -16.04 10.08
N ALA A 163 -18.76 -16.01 10.41
CA ALA A 163 -19.86 -15.85 9.46
C ALA A 163 -20.85 -14.76 9.92
N ASN A 164 -21.28 -13.89 9.00
CA ASN A 164 -22.35 -12.94 9.28
C ASN A 164 -23.65 -13.46 8.64
N PRO A 165 -24.63 -13.94 9.43
CA PRO A 165 -25.89 -14.46 8.90
C PRO A 165 -26.81 -13.37 8.35
N PHE A 166 -26.61 -12.09 8.70
CA PHE A 166 -27.52 -11.00 8.33
C PHE A 166 -26.98 -10.06 7.25
N ALA A 167 -25.72 -10.21 6.85
CA ALA A 167 -25.14 -9.38 5.81
C ALA A 167 -25.85 -9.58 4.45
N TYR A 168 -26.03 -8.49 3.70
CA TYR A 168 -26.66 -8.51 2.39
C TYR A 168 -25.66 -9.00 1.31
N PRO A 169 -26.13 -9.71 0.26
CA PRO A 169 -27.45 -10.36 0.15
C PRO A 169 -27.56 -11.60 1.07
N PHE A 170 -28.72 -11.74 1.72
CA PHE A 170 -28.99 -12.72 2.79
C PHE A 170 -28.93 -14.16 2.28
N GLU A 171 -29.47 -14.39 1.09
CA GLU A 171 -29.60 -15.69 0.43
C GLU A 171 -28.22 -16.31 0.13
N TYR A 172 -27.19 -15.47 -0.02
CA TYR A 172 -25.82 -15.91 -0.28
C TYR A 172 -25.01 -16.20 0.98
N ARG A 173 -25.53 -15.93 2.19
CA ARG A 173 -24.75 -16.09 3.42
C ARG A 173 -24.40 -17.55 3.71
N ALA A 174 -25.35 -18.47 3.52
CA ALA A 174 -25.11 -19.89 3.71
C ALA A 174 -24.12 -20.45 2.66
N VAL A 175 -24.22 -20.00 1.41
CA VAL A 175 -23.27 -20.36 0.34
C VAL A 175 -21.86 -19.87 0.67
N ARG A 176 -21.72 -18.63 1.17
CA ARG A 176 -20.41 -18.09 1.62
C ARG A 176 -19.84 -18.86 2.80
N LEU A 177 -20.68 -19.28 3.75
CA LEU A 177 -20.27 -20.20 4.82
C LEU A 177 -19.75 -21.52 4.22
N GLY A 178 -20.44 -22.07 3.21
CA GLY A 178 -20.00 -23.26 2.48
C GLY A 178 -18.59 -23.12 1.90
N LYS A 179 -18.22 -21.94 1.37
CA LYS A 179 -16.83 -21.67 0.91
C LYS A 179 -15.81 -21.75 2.05
N LYS A 180 -16.15 -21.28 3.25
CA LYS A 180 -15.28 -21.39 4.43
C LYS A 180 -15.12 -22.83 4.91
N VAL A 181 -16.20 -23.61 4.87
CA VAL A 181 -16.16 -25.05 5.17
C VAL A 181 -15.29 -25.79 4.16
N ALA A 182 -15.45 -25.51 2.87
CA ALA A 182 -14.62 -26.09 1.81
C ALA A 182 -13.13 -25.73 1.97
N ALA A 183 -12.81 -24.52 2.45
CA ALA A 183 -11.45 -24.09 2.75
C ALA A 183 -10.85 -24.71 4.03
N GLY A 184 -11.63 -25.49 4.79
CA GLY A 184 -11.13 -26.24 5.95
C GLY A 184 -11.53 -25.71 7.32
N ALA A 185 -12.54 -24.85 7.42
CA ALA A 185 -13.10 -24.45 8.72
C ALA A 185 -13.70 -25.67 9.45
N ASP A 186 -13.26 -25.88 10.69
CA ASP A 186 -13.76 -26.89 11.63
C ASP A 186 -14.91 -26.37 12.49
N PHE A 187 -14.90 -25.07 12.79
CA PHE A 187 -15.98 -24.39 13.47
C PHE A 187 -16.25 -22.99 12.90
N ILE A 188 -17.46 -22.50 13.11
CA ILE A 188 -17.92 -21.17 12.73
C ILE A 188 -18.38 -20.44 13.98
N GLN A 189 -17.96 -19.20 14.16
CA GLN A 189 -18.58 -18.26 15.08
C GLN A 189 -19.35 -17.21 14.29
N THR A 190 -20.62 -17.05 14.62
CA THR A 190 -21.47 -16.10 13.92
C THR A 190 -21.37 -14.70 14.52
N GLN A 191 -21.70 -13.69 13.72
CA GLN A 191 -21.94 -12.33 14.23
C GLN A 191 -23.15 -12.32 15.19
N ILE A 192 -23.25 -11.30 16.05
CA ILE A 192 -24.30 -11.17 17.08
C ILE A 192 -25.71 -11.39 16.53
N ILE A 193 -26.48 -12.29 17.16
CA ILE A 193 -27.85 -12.64 16.82
C ILE A 193 -28.82 -11.94 17.78
N TYR A 194 -29.55 -10.94 17.28
CA TYR A 194 -30.74 -10.38 17.95
C TYR A 194 -32.04 -10.78 17.24
N ASN A 195 -31.97 -11.10 15.95
CA ASN A 195 -33.09 -11.60 15.16
C ASN A 195 -33.01 -13.12 15.01
N VAL A 196 -33.52 -13.84 16.01
CA VAL A 196 -33.45 -15.32 16.08
C VAL A 196 -34.25 -15.97 14.96
N GLU A 197 -35.41 -15.42 14.58
CA GLU A 197 -36.23 -15.95 13.48
C GLU A 197 -35.47 -15.93 12.15
N LYS A 198 -34.81 -14.82 11.84
CA LYS A 198 -34.00 -14.70 10.63
C LYS A 198 -32.75 -15.59 10.69
N PHE A 199 -32.16 -15.75 11.87
CA PHE A 199 -31.06 -16.70 12.07
C PHE A 199 -31.52 -18.16 11.87
N ALA A 200 -32.74 -18.52 12.29
CA ALA A 200 -33.30 -19.85 12.04
C ALA A 200 -33.44 -20.13 10.54
N LYS A 201 -33.87 -19.14 9.73
CA LYS A 201 -33.90 -19.23 8.26
C LYS A 201 -32.50 -19.37 7.65
N PHE A 202 -31.51 -18.65 8.19
CA PHE A 202 -30.12 -18.86 7.79
C PHE A 202 -29.66 -20.29 8.06
N MET A 203 -30.00 -20.84 9.23
CA MET A 203 -29.68 -22.22 9.59
C MET A 203 -30.46 -23.24 8.75
N GLU A 204 -31.67 -22.95 8.28
CA GLU A 204 -32.36 -23.76 7.27
C GLU A 204 -31.54 -23.86 5.99
N MET A 205 -31.09 -22.74 5.43
CA MET A 205 -30.24 -22.74 4.22
C MET A 205 -28.90 -23.48 4.44
N VAL A 206 -28.31 -23.37 5.64
CA VAL A 206 -27.10 -24.13 6.00
C VAL A 206 -27.37 -25.64 5.98
N ARG A 207 -28.52 -26.08 6.51
CA ARG A 207 -28.93 -27.49 6.50
C ARG A 207 -29.28 -28.00 5.11
N ASP A 208 -29.93 -27.17 4.29
CA ASP A 208 -30.25 -27.52 2.89
C ASP A 208 -28.99 -27.79 2.05
N LEU A 209 -27.88 -27.13 2.41
CA LEU A 209 -26.55 -27.35 1.81
C LEU A 209 -25.76 -28.49 2.49
N GLY A 210 -26.30 -29.12 3.54
CA GLY A 210 -25.65 -30.17 4.34
C GLY A 210 -24.37 -29.69 5.01
N LEU A 211 -24.32 -28.43 5.44
CA LEU A 211 -23.14 -27.82 6.04
C LEU A 211 -23.08 -28.03 7.56
N ASP A 212 -24.22 -28.16 8.24
CA ASP A 212 -24.32 -28.40 9.68
C ASP A 212 -23.71 -29.74 10.12
N ASP A 213 -23.67 -30.73 9.21
CA ASP A 213 -22.98 -32.00 9.45
C ASP A 213 -21.45 -31.93 9.20
N LYS A 214 -20.96 -30.83 8.60
CA LYS A 214 -19.55 -30.68 8.18
C LYS A 214 -18.76 -29.71 9.05
N VAL A 215 -19.44 -28.82 9.77
CA VAL A 215 -18.81 -27.78 10.59
C VAL A 215 -19.64 -27.50 11.84
N TYR A 216 -18.99 -27.19 12.95
CA TYR A 216 -19.69 -26.80 14.17
C TYR A 216 -20.04 -25.31 14.14
N ILE A 217 -21.31 -24.94 14.36
CA ILE A 217 -21.75 -23.54 14.31
C ILE A 217 -22.08 -23.04 15.72
N LEU A 218 -21.38 -21.98 16.14
CA LEU A 218 -21.60 -21.30 17.41
C LEU A 218 -22.33 -19.97 17.16
N ALA A 219 -23.51 -19.84 17.78
CA ALA A 219 -24.35 -18.66 17.71
C ALA A 219 -23.75 -17.50 18.53
N GLY A 220 -23.47 -16.35 17.90
CA GLY A 220 -22.94 -15.18 18.57
C GLY A 220 -24.02 -14.48 19.39
N VAL A 221 -23.77 -14.25 20.68
CA VAL A 221 -24.71 -13.62 21.61
C VAL A 221 -24.02 -12.54 22.45
N THR A 222 -24.72 -11.42 22.68
CA THR A 222 -24.22 -10.28 23.46
C THR A 222 -25.34 -9.71 24.33
N PRO A 223 -25.10 -9.45 25.63
CA PRO A 223 -26.04 -8.69 26.44
C PRO A 223 -25.98 -7.18 26.09
N PRO A 224 -27.07 -6.54 25.63
CA PRO A 224 -27.07 -5.11 25.40
C PRO A 224 -27.05 -4.36 26.74
N LYS A 225 -25.96 -3.64 27.04
CA LYS A 225 -25.79 -2.91 28.31
C LYS A 225 -26.75 -1.74 28.49
N SER A 226 -27.19 -1.15 27.39
CA SER A 226 -28.01 0.06 27.40
C SER A 226 -28.85 0.18 26.14
N LEU A 227 -29.91 0.99 26.22
CA LEU A 227 -30.72 1.34 25.04
C LEU A 227 -29.89 2.06 23.97
N GLY A 228 -28.92 2.88 24.39
CA GLY A 228 -28.01 3.57 23.48
C GLY A 228 -27.15 2.59 22.68
N MET A 229 -26.58 1.59 23.35
CA MET A 229 -25.82 0.52 22.71
C MET A 229 -26.70 -0.25 21.71
N ALA A 230 -27.91 -0.65 22.10
CA ALA A 230 -28.83 -1.38 21.22
C ALA A 230 -29.21 -0.56 19.96
N ARG A 231 -29.51 0.73 20.11
CA ARG A 231 -29.81 1.63 18.97
C ARG A 231 -28.59 1.88 18.09
N TYR A 232 -27.41 2.00 18.68
CA TYR A 232 -26.17 2.16 17.91
C TYR A 232 -25.92 0.92 17.05
N MET A 233 -26.02 -0.27 17.65
CA MET A 233 -25.93 -1.56 16.96
C MET A 233 -26.95 -1.68 15.83
N GLN A 234 -28.20 -1.26 16.05
CA GLN A 234 -29.25 -1.29 15.05
C GLN A 234 -28.96 -0.41 13.82
N LYS A 235 -28.33 0.76 14.03
CA LYS A 235 -28.21 1.79 12.99
C LYS A 235 -26.84 1.89 12.32
N PHE A 236 -25.77 1.66 13.08
CA PHE A 236 -24.41 2.05 12.67
C PHE A 236 -23.46 0.87 12.51
N VAL A 237 -23.83 -0.34 12.95
CA VAL A 237 -22.97 -1.52 12.79
C VAL A 237 -23.42 -2.32 11.57
N PRO A 238 -22.62 -2.38 10.49
CA PRO A 238 -23.02 -3.03 9.26
C PRO A 238 -23.31 -4.52 9.43
N GLY A 239 -24.39 -4.98 8.81
CA GLY A 239 -24.76 -6.39 8.83
C GLY A 239 -25.20 -6.92 10.19
N MET A 240 -25.70 -6.05 11.08
CA MET A 240 -26.40 -6.46 12.30
C MET A 240 -27.90 -6.19 12.16
N ASP A 241 -28.72 -7.09 12.70
CA ASP A 241 -30.18 -7.03 12.64
C ASP A 241 -30.72 -7.03 14.07
N VAL A 242 -30.82 -5.84 14.67
CA VAL A 242 -31.43 -5.64 15.99
C VAL A 242 -32.92 -5.36 15.80
N THR A 243 -33.77 -6.25 16.34
CA THR A 243 -35.22 -6.13 16.18
C THR A 243 -35.79 -4.98 17.01
N ASP A 244 -36.90 -4.40 16.55
CA ASP A 244 -37.60 -3.34 17.29
C ASP A 244 -38.09 -3.83 18.66
N ASP A 245 -38.33 -5.12 18.83
CA ASP A 245 -38.75 -5.70 20.10
C ASP A 245 -37.62 -5.70 21.12
N VAL A 246 -36.37 -5.96 20.71
CA VAL A 246 -35.19 -5.75 21.56
C VAL A 246 -35.10 -4.28 21.98
N ILE A 247 -35.32 -3.34 21.06
CA ILE A 247 -35.32 -1.90 21.38
C ILE A 247 -36.44 -1.54 22.37
N LYS A 248 -37.65 -2.05 22.18
CA LYS A 248 -38.79 -1.79 23.08
C LYS A 248 -38.56 -2.37 24.47
N ARG A 249 -38.06 -3.61 24.59
CA ARG A 249 -37.68 -4.22 25.87
C ARG A 249 -36.65 -3.37 26.59
N MET A 250 -35.58 -3.00 25.88
CA MET A 250 -34.55 -2.11 26.41
C MET A 250 -35.07 -0.72 26.74
N GLN A 251 -36.13 -0.21 26.11
CA GLN A 251 -36.72 1.08 26.45
C GLN A 251 -37.63 1.00 27.68
N GLY A 252 -38.40 -0.07 27.84
CA GLY A 252 -39.34 -0.27 28.94
C GLY A 252 -38.72 -0.75 30.26
N ALA A 253 -37.53 -1.35 30.23
CA ALA A 253 -36.90 -1.91 31.42
C ALA A 253 -36.54 -0.86 32.49
N LYS A 254 -36.71 -1.19 33.78
CA LYS A 254 -36.23 -0.32 34.87
C LYS A 254 -34.72 -0.38 35.01
N ASP A 255 -34.18 -1.58 34.99
CA ASP A 255 -32.75 -1.86 34.96
C ASP A 255 -32.37 -2.38 33.56
N LYS A 256 -31.55 -1.62 32.85
CA LYS A 256 -31.16 -1.92 31.46
C LYS A 256 -30.11 -3.02 31.39
N GLN A 257 -29.25 -3.12 32.40
CA GLN A 257 -28.21 -4.14 32.46
C GLN A 257 -28.82 -5.51 32.73
N GLU A 258 -29.73 -5.57 33.72
CA GLU A 258 -30.51 -6.76 34.02
C GLU A 258 -31.34 -7.23 32.82
N GLU A 259 -32.03 -6.30 32.13
CA GLU A 259 -32.78 -6.65 30.92
C GLU A 259 -31.85 -7.14 29.79
N GLY A 260 -30.65 -6.55 29.66
CA GLY A 260 -29.65 -7.01 28.70
C GLY A 260 -29.21 -8.45 28.95
N ILE A 261 -29.02 -8.83 30.23
CA ILE A 261 -28.75 -10.21 30.62
C ILE A 261 -29.94 -11.12 30.26
N ASN A 262 -31.17 -10.71 30.58
CA ASN A 262 -32.38 -11.48 30.26
C ASN A 262 -32.54 -11.71 28.76
N ILE A 263 -32.36 -10.66 27.94
CA ILE A 263 -32.39 -10.77 26.47
C ILE A 263 -31.33 -11.77 25.98
N CYS A 264 -30.11 -11.71 26.51
CA CYS A 264 -29.04 -12.64 26.14
C CYS A 264 -29.39 -14.10 26.51
N VAL A 265 -29.92 -14.33 27.72
CA VAL A 265 -30.37 -15.64 28.18
C VAL A 265 -31.52 -16.18 27.32
N ASP A 266 -32.48 -15.33 26.97
CA ASP A 266 -33.60 -15.69 26.09
C ASP A 266 -33.10 -16.13 24.70
N ILE A 267 -32.15 -15.39 24.13
CA ILE A 267 -31.56 -15.72 22.83
C ILE A 267 -30.79 -17.05 22.93
N ILE A 268 -29.98 -17.25 23.97
CA ILE A 268 -29.26 -18.52 24.21
C ILE A 268 -30.24 -19.70 24.26
N ASN A 269 -31.35 -19.56 24.98
CA ASN A 269 -32.36 -20.61 25.08
C ASN A 269 -33.02 -20.91 23.73
N GLN A 270 -33.32 -19.89 22.92
CA GLN A 270 -33.91 -20.10 21.60
C GLN A 270 -32.93 -20.71 20.60
N VAL A 271 -31.67 -20.26 20.55
CA VAL A 271 -30.69 -20.80 19.58
C VAL A 271 -30.29 -22.24 19.90
N LYS A 272 -30.37 -22.67 21.17
CA LYS A 272 -30.19 -24.07 21.59
C LYS A 272 -31.22 -25.01 20.98
N GLU A 273 -32.41 -24.51 20.64
CA GLU A 273 -33.48 -25.30 20.03
C GLU A 273 -33.33 -25.40 18.50
N ILE A 274 -32.43 -24.60 17.89
CA ILE A 274 -32.21 -24.61 16.44
C ILE A 274 -31.25 -25.75 16.07
N LYS A 275 -31.76 -26.72 15.30
CA LYS A 275 -30.95 -27.84 14.79
C LYS A 275 -29.72 -27.34 14.00
N GLY A 276 -28.56 -27.92 14.29
CA GLY A 276 -27.27 -27.57 13.66
C GLY A 276 -26.47 -26.49 14.41
N VAL A 277 -27.06 -25.86 15.44
CA VAL A 277 -26.30 -25.00 16.36
C VAL A 277 -25.63 -25.88 17.41
N ALA A 278 -24.29 -25.88 17.41
CA ALA A 278 -23.46 -26.71 18.29
C ALA A 278 -23.07 -25.99 19.59
N GLY A 279 -23.26 -24.68 19.68
CA GLY A 279 -22.89 -23.90 20.84
C GLY A 279 -23.19 -22.41 20.72
N VAL A 280 -22.68 -21.63 21.67
CA VAL A 280 -22.75 -20.16 21.66
C VAL A 280 -21.37 -19.53 21.84
N HIS A 281 -21.22 -18.36 21.25
CA HIS A 281 -20.09 -17.46 21.49
C HIS A 281 -20.59 -16.22 22.22
N VAL A 282 -20.26 -16.11 23.51
CA VAL A 282 -20.72 -15.05 24.40
C VAL A 282 -19.74 -13.87 24.36
N MET A 283 -20.13 -12.82 23.64
CA MET A 283 -19.37 -11.58 23.51
C MET A 283 -19.89 -10.55 24.53
N ALA A 284 -19.38 -10.59 25.75
CA ALA A 284 -19.70 -9.62 26.81
C ALA A 284 -18.71 -8.44 26.77
N ILE A 285 -18.82 -7.60 25.73
CA ILE A 285 -17.87 -6.51 25.41
C ILE A 285 -17.62 -5.60 26.63
N GLU A 286 -16.40 -5.66 27.18
CA GLU A 286 -15.97 -4.96 28.41
C GLU A 286 -16.93 -5.23 29.61
N TRP A 287 -17.47 -6.44 29.70
CA TRP A 287 -18.36 -6.92 30.78
C TRP A 287 -18.22 -8.41 31.02
N GLU A 288 -16.99 -8.91 30.95
CA GLU A 288 -16.66 -10.32 31.10
C GLU A 288 -17.19 -10.89 32.43
N SER A 289 -17.36 -10.05 33.46
CA SER A 289 -17.98 -10.40 34.75
C SER A 289 -19.46 -10.78 34.68
N ALA A 290 -20.19 -10.44 33.61
CA ALA A 290 -21.58 -10.87 33.41
C ALA A 290 -21.69 -12.30 32.86
N VAL A 291 -20.61 -12.85 32.29
CA VAL A 291 -20.62 -14.18 31.65
C VAL A 291 -21.05 -15.29 32.63
N PRO A 292 -20.51 -15.41 33.85
CA PRO A 292 -20.91 -16.45 34.80
C PRO A 292 -22.42 -16.41 35.11
N GLU A 293 -22.98 -15.21 35.26
CA GLU A 293 -24.40 -15.03 35.55
C GLU A 293 -25.29 -15.41 34.37
N ILE A 294 -24.95 -14.95 33.16
CA ILE A 294 -25.67 -15.31 31.92
C ILE A 294 -25.71 -16.83 31.76
N LEU A 295 -24.56 -17.50 31.94
CA LEU A 295 -24.45 -18.94 31.76
C LEU A 295 -25.14 -19.74 32.87
N SER A 296 -25.12 -19.26 34.12
CA SER A 296 -25.88 -19.82 35.23
C SER A 296 -27.39 -19.77 34.94
N ARG A 297 -27.89 -18.59 34.55
CA ARG A 297 -29.32 -18.38 34.20
C ARG A 297 -29.74 -19.20 32.97
N ALA A 298 -28.84 -19.36 31.99
CA ALA A 298 -29.05 -20.23 30.81
C ALA A 298 -28.86 -21.73 31.08
N LYS A 299 -28.55 -22.12 32.33
CA LYS A 299 -28.32 -23.51 32.77
C LYS A 299 -27.21 -24.21 31.96
N LEU A 300 -26.14 -23.47 31.70
CA LEU A 300 -24.95 -23.96 30.99
C LEU A 300 -23.77 -24.21 31.93
N LEU A 301 -23.92 -23.95 33.24
CA LEU A 301 -22.95 -24.27 34.28
C LEU A 301 -23.42 -25.45 35.15
N PRO A 302 -22.49 -26.26 35.71
CA PRO A 302 -21.04 -26.21 35.47
C PRO A 302 -20.69 -26.65 34.04
N ARG A 303 -19.54 -26.20 33.53
CA ARG A 303 -19.03 -26.69 32.24
C ARG A 303 -18.56 -28.15 32.35
N PRO A 304 -18.78 -28.98 31.32
CA PRO A 304 -18.35 -30.37 31.31
C PRO A 304 -16.82 -30.48 31.33
N SER A 305 -16.29 -31.44 32.08
CA SER A 305 -14.87 -31.81 32.03
C SER A 305 -14.72 -33.07 31.20
N ILE A 306 -14.10 -32.96 30.02
CA ILE A 306 -13.75 -34.11 29.19
C ILE A 306 -12.28 -34.46 29.50
N MET A 307 -12.07 -35.36 30.46
CA MET A 307 -10.73 -35.83 30.82
C MET A 307 -10.04 -36.46 29.61
N ALA A 308 -8.80 -36.06 29.34
CA ALA A 308 -7.85 -36.79 28.52
C ALA A 308 -6.52 -36.85 29.28
N GLU A 309 -5.88 -38.02 29.28
CA GLU A 309 -4.60 -38.31 29.91
C GLU A 309 -3.45 -37.45 29.35
N GLU A 310 -2.55 -37.08 30.26
CA GLU A 310 -1.14 -36.62 30.15
C GLU A 310 -0.73 -35.28 29.50
N ASP A 311 0.23 -34.66 30.22
CA ASP A 311 1.19 -33.58 29.95
C ASP A 311 0.75 -32.10 29.92
N ALA A 312 1.05 -31.40 31.02
CA ALA A 312 1.19 -29.94 31.09
C ALA A 312 2.58 -29.57 31.64
N PRO A 313 3.39 -28.72 30.96
CA PRO A 313 4.56 -28.11 31.57
C PRO A 313 4.23 -26.78 32.26
N ALA A 314 5.05 -26.46 33.26
CA ALA A 314 4.82 -25.52 34.35
C ALA A 314 4.86 -24.02 33.96
N ALA A 315 4.05 -23.24 34.68
CA ALA A 315 4.00 -21.78 34.62
C ALA A 315 5.25 -21.11 35.24
N VAL A 316 5.67 -19.99 34.66
CA VAL A 316 6.73 -19.11 35.19
C VAL A 316 6.08 -17.83 35.69
N GLU A 317 6.21 -17.56 37.00
CA GLU A 317 5.69 -16.34 37.66
C GLU A 317 6.61 -15.14 37.44
N ALA A 318 6.02 -13.96 37.21
CA ALA A 318 6.71 -12.67 37.28
C ALA A 318 5.86 -11.65 38.04
N THR A 319 6.50 -10.98 39.00
CA THR A 319 5.95 -10.09 40.02
C THR A 319 5.72 -8.65 39.51
N SER A 320 4.71 -7.99 40.07
CA SER A 320 4.16 -6.67 39.69
C SER A 320 4.62 -5.53 40.63
N GLU A 321 4.74 -4.29 40.12
CA GLU A 321 4.42 -3.04 40.87
C GLU A 321 3.98 -1.89 39.91
N PRO A 322 3.19 -0.88 40.38
CA PRO A 322 2.30 -0.07 39.53
C PRO A 322 2.71 1.42 39.38
N ARG A 323 2.27 2.10 38.30
CA ARG A 323 2.25 3.58 38.20
C ARG A 323 1.06 4.15 37.39
N GLU A 324 0.64 5.34 37.82
CA GLU A 324 -0.65 6.05 37.66
C GLU A 324 -0.88 6.80 36.32
N GLU A 325 -2.16 7.16 36.09
CA GLU A 325 -2.79 7.79 34.92
C GLU A 325 -2.60 9.33 34.79
N ILE A 326 -2.67 9.86 33.54
CA ILE A 326 -2.95 11.29 33.25
C ILE A 326 -3.89 11.45 32.02
N GLN A 327 -4.85 12.38 32.14
CA GLN A 327 -5.97 12.70 31.22
C GLN A 327 -5.63 13.63 30.04
N VAL A 328 -6.44 13.54 28.97
CA VAL A 328 -6.35 14.32 27.70
C VAL A 328 -7.53 15.31 27.56
N ARG A 329 -7.29 16.49 26.97
CA ARG A 329 -8.34 17.42 26.47
C ARG A 329 -8.21 17.67 24.96
N SER A 330 -9.37 17.78 24.31
CA SER A 330 -9.65 17.88 22.87
C SER A 330 -9.48 19.29 22.28
N VAL A 331 -9.19 19.40 20.97
CA VAL A 331 -9.17 20.68 20.23
C VAL A 331 -9.99 20.60 18.92
N ASP A 332 -10.61 21.74 18.63
CA ASP A 332 -11.64 22.07 17.65
C ASP A 332 -11.15 22.14 16.19
N THR A 333 -11.97 21.70 15.24
CA THR A 333 -11.57 21.31 13.86
C THR A 333 -11.75 22.40 12.80
N ASP A 334 -12.40 23.52 13.13
CA ASP A 334 -12.80 24.52 12.14
C ASP A 334 -11.71 25.56 11.78
N SER A 335 -10.71 25.79 12.63
CA SER A 335 -9.66 26.80 12.36
C SER A 335 -8.58 26.32 11.37
N VAL A 336 -8.35 25.01 11.30
CA VAL A 336 -7.32 24.38 10.46
C VAL A 336 -7.66 24.50 8.97
N LEU A 337 -8.95 24.44 8.62
CA LEU A 337 -9.43 24.53 7.24
C LEU A 337 -9.31 25.95 6.64
N ALA A 338 -9.34 26.99 7.48
CA ALA A 338 -9.19 28.38 7.02
C ALA A 338 -7.74 28.70 6.64
N GLN A 339 -6.76 28.24 7.44
CA GLN A 339 -5.33 28.44 7.16
C GLN A 339 -4.89 27.71 5.88
N ALA A 340 -5.40 26.51 5.63
CA ALA A 340 -5.05 25.74 4.43
C ALA A 340 -5.46 26.44 3.11
N ARG A 341 -6.54 27.24 3.11
CA ARG A 341 -6.99 27.99 1.93
C ARG A 341 -6.11 29.20 1.63
N GLU A 342 -5.61 29.86 2.66
CA GLU A 342 -4.75 31.05 2.52
C GLU A 342 -3.35 30.68 2.03
N GLU A 343 -2.82 29.55 2.50
CA GLU A 343 -1.56 28.98 2.04
C GLU A 343 -1.63 28.50 0.57
N ALA A 344 -2.74 27.90 0.15
CA ALA A 344 -2.97 27.51 -1.24
C ALA A 344 -2.97 28.72 -2.19
N ALA A 345 -3.59 29.83 -1.79
CA ALA A 345 -3.61 31.05 -2.60
C ALA A 345 -2.21 31.65 -2.80
N ALA A 346 -1.33 31.58 -1.78
CA ALA A 346 0.05 32.07 -1.88
C ALA A 346 0.93 31.20 -2.81
N ILE A 347 0.72 29.88 -2.80
CA ILE A 347 1.40 28.95 -3.72
C ILE A 347 0.99 29.24 -5.17
N VAL A 348 -0.30 29.46 -5.41
CA VAL A 348 -0.84 29.79 -6.75
C VAL A 348 -0.24 31.09 -7.28
N ALA A 349 -0.17 32.14 -6.47
CA ALA A 349 0.42 33.42 -6.86
C ALA A 349 1.91 33.29 -7.21
N THR A 350 2.64 32.44 -6.48
CA THR A 350 4.06 32.17 -6.74
C THR A 350 4.26 31.40 -8.05
N ALA A 351 3.42 30.40 -8.31
CA ALA A 351 3.47 29.62 -9.54
C ALA A 351 3.11 30.46 -10.77
N GLN A 352 2.14 31.37 -10.66
CA GLN A 352 1.79 32.31 -11.73
C GLN A 352 2.94 33.28 -12.04
N ALA A 353 3.59 33.83 -11.01
CA ALA A 353 4.75 34.71 -11.19
C ALA A 353 5.96 33.97 -11.80
N GLU A 354 6.17 32.69 -11.45
CA GLU A 354 7.21 31.85 -12.03
C GLU A 354 6.89 31.51 -13.50
N ALA A 355 5.63 31.20 -13.81
CA ALA A 355 5.16 30.97 -15.18
C ALA A 355 5.29 32.21 -16.07
N ASP A 356 4.92 33.39 -15.58
CA ASP A 356 5.08 34.67 -16.31
C ASP A 356 6.57 34.94 -16.62
N ARG A 357 7.46 34.63 -15.67
CA ARG A 357 8.91 34.74 -15.85
C ARG A 357 9.44 33.74 -16.88
N LEU A 358 8.96 32.50 -16.87
CA LEU A 358 9.35 31.46 -17.83
C LEU A 358 8.80 31.74 -19.23
N MET A 359 7.56 32.23 -19.35
CA MET A 359 6.97 32.68 -20.62
C MET A 359 7.74 33.85 -21.22
N ALA A 360 8.19 34.81 -20.41
CA ALA A 360 9.08 35.89 -20.87
C ALA A 360 10.44 35.36 -21.35
N GLN A 361 10.97 34.31 -20.73
CA GLN A 361 12.23 33.67 -21.15
C GLN A 361 12.07 32.83 -22.43
N ALA A 362 10.97 32.08 -22.59
CA ALA A 362 10.65 31.31 -23.80
C ALA A 362 10.45 32.22 -25.03
N THR A 363 9.75 33.34 -24.85
CA THR A 363 9.53 34.35 -25.91
C THR A 363 10.85 34.98 -26.39
N SER A 364 11.84 35.15 -25.49
CA SER A 364 13.17 35.65 -25.86
C SER A 364 14.07 34.60 -26.54
N ARG A 365 13.86 33.30 -26.30
CA ARG A 365 14.56 32.19 -26.98
C ARG A 365 14.06 31.95 -28.41
N GLN A 366 12.78 32.20 -28.70
CA GLN A 366 12.25 32.11 -30.07
C GLN A 366 12.67 33.29 -30.97
N GLN A 367 13.08 34.42 -30.40
CA GLN A 367 13.64 35.55 -31.18
C GLN A 367 15.14 35.41 -31.51
N THR A 368 15.86 34.51 -30.82
CA THR A 368 17.33 34.37 -30.97
C THR A 368 17.76 33.33 -32.01
N THR A 369 16.84 32.54 -32.59
CA THR A 369 17.15 31.55 -33.63
C THR A 369 17.24 32.12 -35.06
N ALA A 370 17.00 33.42 -35.25
CA ALA A 370 17.02 34.06 -36.58
C ALA A 370 18.31 34.83 -36.93
N GLN A 371 19.32 34.91 -36.05
CA GLN A 371 20.53 35.68 -36.38
C GLN A 371 21.85 35.01 -35.93
N THR A 372 22.73 34.90 -36.93
CA THR A 372 24.20 34.88 -36.87
C THR A 372 24.94 33.56 -36.60
N THR A 373 25.29 32.94 -37.73
CA THR A 373 26.60 32.35 -38.07
C THR A 373 27.82 33.11 -37.50
N GLY A 374 28.84 32.39 -36.99
CA GLY A 374 30.23 32.89 -36.92
C GLY A 374 31.10 32.47 -35.71
N THR A 375 31.79 31.31 -35.85
CA THR A 375 33.15 30.95 -35.35
C THR A 375 33.74 31.45 -34.01
N ILE A 376 33.77 30.52 -33.04
CA ILE A 376 34.89 29.98 -32.20
C ILE A 376 36.14 30.83 -31.91
N GLU A 377 36.50 30.91 -30.62
CA GLU A 377 37.87 30.64 -30.11
C GLU A 377 37.86 30.12 -28.65
N VAL A 378 38.67 29.08 -28.38
CA VAL A 378 38.87 28.39 -27.09
C VAL A 378 40.33 28.59 -26.66
N PRO A 379 40.61 28.65 -25.34
CA PRO A 379 41.77 27.90 -24.84
C PRO A 379 41.49 27.03 -23.61
N ALA A 380 42.25 25.95 -23.54
CA ALA A 380 42.14 24.77 -22.70
C ALA A 380 42.90 24.86 -21.36
N GLY A 381 42.58 23.99 -20.40
CA GLY A 381 43.36 23.79 -19.17
C GLY A 381 42.75 22.85 -18.10
N ALA A 382 42.83 21.54 -18.37
CA ALA A 382 42.87 20.34 -17.50
C ALA A 382 42.26 20.28 -16.07
N ILE A 383 41.24 19.41 -15.93
CA ILE A 383 40.97 18.32 -14.94
C ILE A 383 41.91 18.08 -13.74
N ASP A 384 41.30 17.93 -12.54
CA ASP A 384 41.63 16.91 -11.53
C ASP A 384 40.41 16.47 -10.68
N GLU A 385 40.48 15.22 -10.20
CA GLU A 385 39.43 14.41 -9.56
C GLU A 385 39.42 14.49 -8.02
N ALA A 386 38.22 14.28 -7.46
CA ALA A 386 37.86 13.58 -6.21
C ALA A 386 38.27 14.13 -4.81
N GLY A 387 37.24 14.34 -3.97
CA GLY A 387 37.31 14.10 -2.51
C GLY A 387 36.74 15.19 -1.61
N GLU A 388 35.60 14.90 -0.97
CA GLU A 388 35.08 15.44 0.31
C GLU A 388 35.18 16.96 0.57
N HIS A 389 34.07 17.70 0.38
CA HIS A 389 33.94 19.05 0.93
C HIS A 389 33.37 19.02 2.36
N ALA A 390 34.26 19.15 3.34
CA ALA A 390 33.93 19.71 4.64
C ALA A 390 33.49 21.18 4.45
N MET A 391 32.28 21.49 4.92
CA MET A 391 31.64 22.82 4.85
C MET A 391 32.57 23.89 5.42
N ASN A 392 32.82 24.97 4.65
CA ASN A 392 33.76 26.00 5.08
C ASN A 392 33.14 26.94 6.13
N GLU A 393 33.99 27.63 6.91
CA GLU A 393 33.57 28.49 8.04
C GLU A 393 32.56 29.58 7.63
N LYS A 394 32.53 29.98 6.35
CA LYS A 394 31.61 30.99 5.81
C LYS A 394 30.19 30.43 5.62
N GLU A 395 30.07 29.18 5.18
CA GLU A 395 28.80 28.45 5.04
C GLU A 395 28.22 28.10 6.42
N ARG A 396 29.09 27.76 7.38
CA ARG A 396 28.69 27.53 8.77
C ARG A 396 28.15 28.80 9.44
N VAL A 397 28.78 29.95 9.22
CA VAL A 397 28.31 31.25 9.72
C VAL A 397 26.98 31.65 9.07
N MET A 398 26.80 31.41 7.76
CA MET A 398 25.51 31.66 7.09
C MET A 398 24.39 30.74 7.59
N ALA A 399 24.68 29.47 7.87
CA ALA A 399 23.72 28.55 8.46
C ALA A 399 23.34 28.94 9.89
N LEU A 400 24.31 29.41 10.70
CA LEU A 400 24.08 29.94 12.04
C LEU A 400 23.25 31.23 12.01
N ASP A 401 23.51 32.13 11.07
CA ASP A 401 22.70 33.35 10.90
C ASP A 401 21.28 33.02 10.46
N ALA A 402 21.10 32.08 9.52
CA ALA A 402 19.78 31.62 9.09
C ALA A 402 18.99 30.96 10.24
N MET A 403 19.67 30.17 11.07
CA MET A 403 19.07 29.54 12.25
C MET A 403 18.69 30.57 13.30
N ASN A 404 19.56 31.56 13.57
CA ASN A 404 19.31 32.66 14.50
C ASN A 404 18.16 33.57 14.03
N MET A 405 18.05 33.81 12.72
CA MET A 405 16.90 34.52 12.13
C MET A 405 15.61 33.72 12.28
N GLY A 406 15.65 32.39 12.12
CA GLY A 406 14.51 31.49 12.36
C GLY A 406 14.07 31.47 13.83
N LEU A 407 15.02 31.39 14.76
CA LEU A 407 14.76 31.46 16.21
C LEU A 407 14.19 32.83 16.62
N ALA A 408 14.69 33.93 16.05
CA ALA A 408 14.16 35.27 16.27
C ALA A 408 12.74 35.44 15.71
N ALA A 409 12.45 34.84 14.55
CA ALA A 409 11.11 34.82 13.98
C ALA A 409 10.12 34.02 14.84
N LEU A 410 10.54 32.87 15.38
CA LEU A 410 9.76 32.07 16.34
C LEU A 410 9.47 32.84 17.63
N LYS A 411 10.49 33.49 18.22
CA LYS A 411 10.33 34.33 19.42
C LYS A 411 9.29 35.43 19.23
N LYS A 412 9.32 36.09 18.07
CA LYS A 412 8.40 37.16 17.70
C LYS A 412 6.99 36.64 17.41
N ALA A 413 6.85 35.50 16.74
CA ALA A 413 5.56 34.90 16.41
C ALA A 413 4.78 34.46 17.66
N TYR A 414 5.48 34.03 18.71
CA TYR A 414 4.88 33.57 19.97
C TYR A 414 4.89 34.62 21.11
N GLY A 415 5.36 35.84 20.85
CA GLY A 415 5.30 36.96 21.81
C GLY A 415 6.13 36.76 23.09
N LEU A 416 7.21 35.99 23.02
CA LEU A 416 8.03 35.61 24.18
C LEU A 416 9.03 36.72 24.54
N SER A 417 9.20 37.02 25.82
CA SER A 417 10.26 37.94 26.28
C SER A 417 11.64 37.30 26.14
N ASP A 418 12.70 38.12 26.16
CA ASP A 418 14.08 37.66 26.03
C ASP A 418 14.45 36.62 27.10
N GLU A 419 14.01 36.85 28.35
CA GLU A 419 14.23 35.91 29.46
C GLU A 419 13.41 34.61 29.33
N GLN A 420 12.19 34.67 28.79
CA GLN A 420 11.37 33.46 28.57
C GLN A 420 11.92 32.60 27.44
N PHE A 421 12.44 33.23 26.39
CA PHE A 421 13.03 32.52 25.26
C PHE A 421 14.37 31.86 25.65
N GLU A 422 15.24 32.57 26.37
CA GLU A 422 16.48 32.01 26.91
C GLU A 422 16.22 30.89 27.92
N ALA A 423 15.14 30.97 28.72
CA ALA A 423 14.74 29.88 29.60
C ALA A 423 14.29 28.63 28.82
N ILE A 424 13.59 28.79 27.69
CA ILE A 424 13.14 27.68 26.83
C ILE A 424 14.33 27.05 26.08
N VAL A 425 15.24 27.87 25.54
CA VAL A 425 16.48 27.40 24.90
C VAL A 425 17.38 26.72 25.93
N GLY A 426 17.47 27.26 27.15
CA GLY A 426 18.14 26.66 28.30
C GLY A 426 17.51 25.34 28.77
N PHE A 427 16.18 25.21 28.67
CA PHE A 427 15.46 23.97 28.97
C PHE A 427 15.74 22.88 27.92
N ALA A 428 15.84 23.26 26.64
CA ALA A 428 16.28 22.35 25.58
C ALA A 428 17.75 21.94 25.72
N GLY A 429 18.62 22.84 26.22
CA GLY A 429 20.01 22.52 26.58
C GLY A 429 20.12 21.61 27.80
N ALA A 430 19.26 21.76 28.80
CA ALA A 430 19.23 20.92 30.00
C ALA A 430 18.83 19.45 29.70
N GLN A 431 18.09 19.20 28.60
CA GLN A 431 17.77 17.86 28.14
C GLN A 431 19.01 17.08 27.65
N SER A 432 20.07 17.77 27.21
CA SER A 432 21.37 17.16 26.90
C SER A 432 22.20 16.82 28.15
N ILE A 433 21.90 17.47 29.28
CA ILE A 433 22.54 17.25 30.59
C ILE A 433 21.82 16.13 31.37
N LEU A 434 20.49 16.03 31.24
CA LEU A 434 19.65 15.02 31.92
C LEU A 434 19.78 13.60 31.33
N ASN A 435 20.28 13.46 30.11
CA ASN A 435 20.57 12.16 29.46
C ASN A 435 22.03 11.70 29.61
N ARG A 436 22.76 12.27 30.57
CA ARG A 436 24.14 11.86 30.89
C ARG A 436 24.11 10.90 32.08
N ASP A 437 24.58 9.67 31.89
CA ASP A 437 24.74 8.71 32.98
C ASP A 437 25.53 9.31 34.16
N PRO A 438 25.14 9.03 35.42
CA PRO A 438 25.78 9.60 36.59
C PRO A 438 27.24 9.14 36.70
N GLN A 439 28.16 10.09 36.73
CA GLN A 439 29.54 9.82 37.15
C GLN A 439 29.54 9.33 38.61
N ILE A 440 30.06 8.13 38.82
CA ILE A 440 30.50 7.66 40.13
C ILE A 440 31.69 8.54 40.54
N THR A 441 31.47 9.45 41.48
CA THR A 441 32.53 10.13 42.23
C THR A 441 32.65 9.53 43.61
N THR A 442 33.77 8.87 43.89
CA THR A 442 34.20 8.54 45.25
C THR A 442 34.82 9.80 45.88
N PRO A 443 34.46 10.22 47.11
CA PRO A 443 35.00 11.44 47.69
C PRO A 443 36.33 11.25 48.41
N ALA A 444 37.27 12.13 48.07
CA ALA A 444 38.24 12.86 48.89
C ALA A 444 39.08 12.12 49.95
N ALA A 445 40.41 12.23 49.79
CA ALA A 445 41.23 12.75 50.86
C ALA A 445 42.49 13.48 50.33
N PRO A 446 42.98 14.49 51.06
CA PRO A 446 43.86 15.54 50.56
C PRO A 446 45.30 15.39 51.03
N ALA A 447 46.13 16.35 50.60
CA ALA A 447 47.31 16.89 51.28
C ALA A 447 48.71 16.58 50.69
N VAL A 448 49.12 17.49 49.79
CA VAL A 448 50.37 18.30 49.77
C VAL A 448 51.77 17.61 49.80
N PRO A 449 52.88 18.32 49.48
CA PRO A 449 53.96 17.84 48.62
C PRO A 449 55.26 17.59 49.42
N SER A 450 56.33 17.14 48.75
CA SER A 450 57.75 17.55 48.94
C SER A 450 58.78 16.41 48.69
N THR A 451 59.49 16.56 47.57
CA THR A 451 60.96 16.69 47.39
C THR A 451 61.83 16.96 48.66
N PRO A 452 63.19 17.01 48.62
CA PRO A 452 64.19 16.74 47.55
C PRO A 452 65.54 16.08 47.99
N ALA A 453 66.44 15.91 47.00
CA ALA A 453 67.90 16.19 47.02
C ALA A 453 68.93 15.22 47.64
N ALA A 454 70.11 15.19 46.99
CA ALA A 454 71.43 15.09 47.63
C ALA A 454 72.52 15.82 46.79
N THR A 455 73.37 16.55 47.51
CA THR A 455 74.36 17.64 47.18
C THR A 455 75.82 17.07 47.13
N PRO A 456 76.99 17.80 47.11
CA PRO A 456 77.31 19.26 47.26
C PRO A 456 78.48 19.92 46.42
N ALA A 457 78.49 21.27 46.45
CA ALA A 457 79.59 22.29 46.57
C ALA A 457 80.74 22.51 45.54
N ALA A 458 81.19 23.79 45.47
CA ALA A 458 82.20 24.46 44.60
C ALA A 458 83.69 24.05 44.88
N PRO A 459 84.77 24.47 44.13
CA PRO A 459 85.14 25.86 43.72
C PRO A 459 85.84 26.07 42.32
N THR A 460 86.22 27.32 42.01
CA THR A 460 87.12 27.90 40.95
C THR A 460 88.43 27.10 40.65
N PRO A 461 89.24 27.32 39.57
CA PRO A 461 89.08 28.12 38.33
C PRO A 461 89.38 27.43 36.96
N ALA A 462 88.96 28.14 35.88
CA ALA A 462 89.54 28.31 34.53
C ALA A 462 89.43 27.23 33.42
N ALA A 463 88.83 27.65 32.27
CA ALA A 463 89.15 27.47 30.83
C ALA A 463 89.54 26.07 30.26
N PRO A 464 89.49 25.79 28.92
CA PRO A 464 89.34 26.69 27.77
C PRO A 464 88.32 26.27 26.66
N ALA A 465 87.96 27.28 25.87
CA ALA A 465 87.61 27.35 24.44
C ALA A 465 86.94 26.18 23.64
N VAL A 466 85.72 26.49 23.15
CA VAL A 466 85.24 26.58 21.74
C VAL A 466 85.21 25.36 20.79
N ASP A 467 84.01 25.17 20.23
CA ASP A 467 83.54 24.60 18.94
C ASP A 467 84.07 23.28 18.37
N THR A 468 83.13 22.40 18.00
CA THR A 468 82.88 21.97 16.60
C THR A 468 81.81 20.87 16.56
N ALA A 469 80.68 21.09 15.86
CA ALA A 469 79.91 20.05 15.12
C ALA A 469 78.63 20.61 14.49
N LYS A 470 78.68 20.98 13.21
CA LYS A 470 77.50 21.21 12.35
C LYS A 470 77.80 20.65 10.96
N ALA A 471 77.65 19.34 10.78
CA ALA A 471 77.73 18.67 9.46
C ALA A 471 76.98 17.33 9.34
N ASP A 472 76.64 16.62 10.44
CA ASP A 472 76.09 15.25 10.34
C ASP A 472 74.55 15.11 10.38
N ALA A 473 73.79 16.20 10.53
CA ALA A 473 72.34 16.12 10.70
C ALA A 473 71.52 16.15 9.38
N GLU A 474 72.08 16.63 8.26
CA GLU A 474 71.32 16.79 7.00
C GLU A 474 71.34 15.55 6.09
N ALA A 475 72.29 14.62 6.26
CA ALA A 475 72.37 13.42 5.43
C ALA A 475 71.35 12.33 5.80
N LYS A 476 70.90 12.27 7.07
CA LYS A 476 70.04 11.20 7.58
C LYS A 476 68.55 11.41 7.26
N ALA A 477 68.09 12.65 7.17
CA ALA A 477 66.69 12.98 6.87
C ALA A 477 66.30 12.74 5.40
N LYS A 478 67.25 12.80 4.46
CA LYS A 478 66.99 12.63 3.02
C LYS A 478 66.81 11.17 2.62
N ALA A 479 67.53 10.24 3.27
CA ALA A 479 67.44 8.81 2.99
C ALA A 479 66.12 8.17 3.46
N GLU A 480 65.52 8.68 4.55
CA GLU A 480 64.28 8.14 5.11
C GLU A 480 63.03 8.58 4.31
N ALA A 481 63.07 9.77 3.71
CA ALA A 481 62.01 10.27 2.84
C ALA A 481 61.95 9.52 1.50
N GLU A 482 63.10 9.18 0.91
CA GLU A 482 63.18 8.41 -0.34
C GLU A 482 62.68 6.96 -0.19
N ALA A 483 62.94 6.33 0.97
CA ALA A 483 62.47 4.98 1.26
C ALA A 483 60.93 4.91 1.40
N LYS A 484 60.31 5.90 2.06
CA LYS A 484 58.86 6.00 2.19
C LYS A 484 58.16 6.29 0.84
N ALA A 485 58.76 7.12 -0.01
CA ALA A 485 58.22 7.40 -1.34
C ALA A 485 58.22 6.16 -2.25
N LYS A 486 59.30 5.38 -2.24
CA LYS A 486 59.38 4.11 -3.00
C LYS A 486 58.41 3.05 -2.50
N ALA A 487 58.18 2.95 -1.19
CA ALA A 487 57.21 2.02 -0.63
C ALA A 487 55.76 2.38 -1.03
N LYS A 488 55.41 3.68 -1.01
CA LYS A 488 54.08 4.17 -1.40
C LYS A 488 53.81 3.99 -2.91
N ALA A 489 54.82 4.21 -3.75
CA ALA A 489 54.73 3.97 -5.20
C ALA A 489 54.54 2.48 -5.53
N LYS A 490 55.23 1.58 -4.82
CA LYS A 490 55.11 0.12 -5.02
C LYS A 490 53.75 -0.41 -4.56
N ALA A 491 53.17 0.17 -3.50
CA ALA A 491 51.82 -0.17 -3.04
C ALA A 491 50.74 0.32 -4.02
N LYS A 492 50.88 1.54 -4.56
CA LYS A 492 49.96 2.09 -5.57
C LYS A 492 49.97 1.28 -6.86
N ALA A 493 51.15 0.92 -7.37
CA ALA A 493 51.28 0.09 -8.57
C ALA A 493 50.68 -1.32 -8.39
N LYS A 494 50.76 -1.89 -7.18
CA LYS A 494 50.16 -3.20 -6.87
C LYS A 494 48.63 -3.14 -6.78
N ALA A 495 48.09 -2.02 -6.30
CA ALA A 495 46.64 -1.79 -6.24
C ALA A 495 46.05 -1.51 -7.64
N GLU A 496 46.76 -0.74 -8.48
CA GLU A 496 46.35 -0.50 -9.87
C GLU A 496 46.42 -1.77 -10.72
N ALA A 497 47.43 -2.62 -10.53
CA ALA A 497 47.52 -3.91 -11.20
C ALA A 497 46.37 -4.86 -10.79
N ALA A 498 46.02 -4.91 -9.49
CA ALA A 498 44.90 -5.71 -9.01
C ALA A 498 43.54 -5.20 -9.51
N LYS A 499 43.39 -3.86 -9.65
CA LYS A 499 42.19 -3.25 -10.23
C LYS A 499 42.05 -3.58 -11.72
N ALA A 500 43.14 -3.48 -12.48
CA ALA A 500 43.16 -3.83 -13.91
C ALA A 500 42.88 -5.32 -14.14
N GLU A 501 43.37 -6.21 -13.26
CA GLU A 501 43.10 -7.65 -13.34
C GLU A 501 41.62 -7.97 -13.00
N ALA A 502 41.04 -7.26 -12.05
CA ALA A 502 39.61 -7.38 -11.72
C ALA A 502 38.70 -6.83 -12.83
N GLU A 503 39.06 -5.70 -13.44
CA GLU A 503 38.33 -5.11 -14.57
C GLU A 503 38.43 -6.02 -15.81
N ALA A 504 39.61 -6.55 -16.14
CA ALA A 504 39.78 -7.48 -17.26
C ALA A 504 39.02 -8.80 -17.05
N LYS A 505 38.93 -9.28 -15.80
CA LYS A 505 38.14 -10.48 -15.47
C LYS A 505 36.63 -10.21 -15.58
N ALA A 506 36.17 -9.05 -15.12
CA ALA A 506 34.77 -8.63 -15.27
C ALA A 506 34.40 -8.44 -16.74
N GLU A 507 35.30 -7.88 -17.55
CA GLU A 507 35.10 -7.68 -18.99
C GLU A 507 35.09 -9.03 -19.74
N ALA A 508 35.93 -9.99 -19.34
CA ALA A 508 35.92 -11.34 -19.88
C ALA A 508 34.67 -12.13 -19.50
N GLU A 509 34.18 -12.01 -18.26
CA GLU A 509 32.93 -12.63 -17.80
C GLU A 509 31.71 -11.98 -18.48
N ALA A 510 31.71 -10.67 -18.68
CA ALA A 510 30.68 -9.95 -19.43
C ALA A 510 30.67 -10.35 -20.91
N LYS A 511 31.85 -10.52 -21.53
CA LYS A 511 31.97 -10.96 -22.92
C LYS A 511 31.55 -12.43 -23.09
N ALA A 512 31.88 -13.30 -22.15
CA ALA A 512 31.42 -14.69 -22.14
C ALA A 512 29.89 -14.79 -21.94
N ALA A 513 29.30 -13.92 -21.09
CA ALA A 513 27.85 -13.83 -20.92
C ALA A 513 27.15 -13.26 -22.17
N ALA A 514 27.76 -12.29 -22.84
CA ALA A 514 27.26 -11.74 -24.11
C ALA A 514 27.35 -12.77 -25.26
N GLU A 515 28.43 -13.54 -25.34
CA GLU A 515 28.58 -14.62 -26.33
C GLU A 515 27.63 -15.79 -26.04
N ALA A 516 27.35 -16.09 -24.77
CA ALA A 516 26.32 -17.08 -24.38
C ALA A 516 24.91 -16.61 -24.75
N LYS A 517 24.56 -15.34 -24.49
CA LYS A 517 23.29 -14.73 -24.92
C LYS A 517 23.18 -14.65 -26.46
N ALA A 518 24.27 -14.36 -27.16
CA ALA A 518 24.29 -14.34 -28.63
C ALA A 518 24.12 -15.75 -29.22
N ALA A 519 24.66 -16.79 -28.58
CA ALA A 519 24.47 -18.18 -28.97
C ALA A 519 23.05 -18.70 -28.69
N GLU A 520 22.36 -18.13 -27.71
CA GLU A 520 20.95 -18.40 -27.41
C GLU A 520 20.03 -17.65 -28.39
N ALA A 521 20.34 -16.40 -28.73
CA ALA A 521 19.65 -15.61 -29.76
C ALA A 521 19.83 -16.19 -31.17
N ALA A 522 20.97 -16.85 -31.46
CA ALA A 522 21.21 -17.52 -32.74
C ALA A 522 20.40 -18.82 -32.94
N LYS A 523 19.68 -19.31 -31.91
CA LYS A 523 18.76 -20.45 -32.02
C LYS A 523 17.32 -20.06 -32.29
N SER A 524 16.95 -18.78 -32.16
CA SER A 524 15.65 -18.27 -32.60
C SER A 524 15.79 -17.70 -34.02
N ALA A 525 15.28 -18.42 -35.02
CA ALA A 525 15.17 -17.90 -36.37
C ALA A 525 14.34 -16.59 -36.36
N PRO A 526 14.59 -15.63 -37.27
CA PRO A 526 13.78 -14.44 -37.37
C PRO A 526 12.35 -14.85 -37.73
N VAL A 527 11.40 -14.61 -36.83
CA VAL A 527 9.98 -14.80 -37.12
C VAL A 527 9.59 -13.72 -38.11
N ALA A 528 9.22 -14.14 -39.31
CA ALA A 528 8.64 -13.27 -40.33
C ALA A 528 7.49 -12.46 -39.73
N ALA A 529 7.43 -11.16 -40.04
CA ALA A 529 6.42 -10.19 -39.61
C ALA A 529 5.11 -10.88 -39.20
N ALA A 530 4.89 -10.99 -37.89
CA ALA A 530 3.74 -11.69 -37.32
C ALA A 530 2.45 -11.13 -37.92
N ASP A 531 1.51 -12.00 -38.25
CA ASP A 531 0.17 -11.60 -38.69
C ASP A 531 -0.52 -10.82 -37.55
N LEU A 532 -0.42 -9.49 -37.64
CA LEU A 532 -1.11 -8.51 -36.82
C LEU A 532 -2.57 -8.31 -37.28
N GLY A 533 -3.00 -9.00 -38.34
CA GLY A 533 -4.36 -8.94 -38.85
C GLY A 533 -5.35 -9.43 -37.80
N VAL A 534 -6.28 -8.55 -37.42
CA VAL A 534 -7.45 -8.90 -36.61
C VAL A 534 -8.69 -8.64 -37.46
N PRO A 535 -9.55 -9.64 -37.69
CA PRO A 535 -10.78 -9.43 -38.42
C PRO A 535 -11.73 -8.53 -37.64
N ALA A 536 -12.50 -7.71 -38.34
CA ALA A 536 -13.60 -6.97 -37.73
C ALA A 536 -14.62 -7.93 -37.10
N LEU A 537 -15.23 -7.50 -36.00
CA LEU A 537 -16.29 -8.27 -35.35
C LEU A 537 -17.57 -8.25 -36.19
N ASP A 538 -18.30 -9.37 -36.19
CA ASP A 538 -19.62 -9.42 -36.79
C ASP A 538 -20.59 -8.53 -36.00
N LEU A 539 -21.14 -7.51 -36.66
CA LEU A 539 -22.05 -6.55 -36.03
C LEU A 539 -23.48 -7.09 -35.97
N GLU A 540 -24.14 -6.88 -34.83
CA GLU A 540 -25.57 -7.11 -34.67
C GLU A 540 -26.37 -6.04 -35.42
N LYS A 541 -27.17 -6.45 -36.41
CA LYS A 541 -27.87 -5.51 -37.32
C LYS A 541 -29.13 -4.91 -36.73
N ILE A 542 -29.53 -5.33 -35.53
CA ILE A 542 -30.77 -4.92 -34.89
C ILE A 542 -30.44 -4.44 -33.48
N ALA A 543 -30.73 -3.17 -33.20
CA ALA A 543 -30.46 -2.57 -31.90
C ALA A 543 -31.18 -3.32 -30.77
N LEU A 544 -30.60 -3.30 -29.56
CA LEU A 544 -31.22 -3.95 -28.40
C LEU A 544 -32.61 -3.38 -28.11
N SER A 545 -32.80 -2.08 -28.27
CA SER A 545 -34.10 -1.40 -28.14
C SER A 545 -35.13 -1.94 -29.13
N ASP A 546 -34.74 -2.21 -30.37
CA ASP A 546 -35.62 -2.78 -31.40
C ASP A 546 -35.99 -4.24 -31.08
N ARG A 547 -35.01 -5.03 -30.62
CA ARG A 547 -35.22 -6.43 -30.15
C ARG A 547 -36.13 -6.50 -28.93
N ALA A 548 -36.03 -5.50 -28.05
CA ALA A 548 -36.82 -5.37 -26.84
C ALA A 548 -38.14 -4.60 -27.04
N SER A 549 -38.53 -4.24 -28.27
CA SER A 549 -39.71 -3.41 -28.59
C SER A 549 -41.05 -3.91 -28.02
N LYS A 550 -41.13 -5.18 -27.59
CA LYS A 550 -42.31 -5.79 -26.94
C LYS A 550 -42.29 -5.70 -25.41
N ILE A 551 -41.20 -5.21 -24.83
CA ILE A 551 -40.95 -5.05 -23.41
C ILE A 551 -41.01 -3.55 -23.10
N ASP A 552 -41.73 -3.15 -22.06
CA ASP A 552 -41.74 -1.75 -21.63
C ASP A 552 -40.31 -1.32 -21.28
N SER A 553 -39.83 -0.22 -21.86
CA SER A 553 -38.46 0.26 -21.66
C SER A 553 -38.15 0.56 -20.20
N LYS A 554 -39.15 0.87 -19.36
CA LYS A 554 -38.96 1.04 -17.91
C LYS A 554 -38.47 -0.22 -17.19
N LEU A 555 -38.54 -1.39 -17.83
CA LEU A 555 -38.09 -2.66 -17.24
C LEU A 555 -36.61 -2.95 -17.51
N TYR A 556 -36.00 -2.28 -18.49
CA TYR A 556 -34.62 -2.55 -18.90
C TYR A 556 -33.76 -1.30 -19.11
N ALA A 557 -34.35 -0.13 -19.25
CA ALA A 557 -33.65 1.14 -19.41
C ALA A 557 -33.57 1.89 -18.08
N GLU A 558 -32.37 2.28 -17.69
CA GLU A 558 -32.10 3.10 -16.51
C GLU A 558 -32.11 4.60 -16.86
N LYS A 559 -32.43 5.45 -15.89
CA LYS A 559 -32.38 6.91 -16.09
C LYS A 559 -31.13 7.49 -15.45
N TYR A 560 -30.20 7.96 -16.28
CA TYR A 560 -29.01 8.67 -15.83
C TYR A 560 -29.28 10.17 -15.70
N THR A 561 -28.70 10.78 -14.67
CA THR A 561 -28.82 12.22 -14.34
C THR A 561 -27.51 12.96 -14.53
N GLY A 562 -26.40 12.24 -14.65
CA GLY A 562 -25.07 12.76 -14.88
C GLY A 562 -24.51 12.38 -16.25
N THR A 563 -23.47 13.10 -16.65
CA THR A 563 -22.73 12.88 -17.90
C THR A 563 -21.24 13.04 -17.60
N ILE A 564 -20.43 12.21 -18.23
CA ILE A 564 -18.98 12.26 -18.13
C ILE A 564 -18.48 13.43 -18.96
N ARG A 565 -17.58 14.23 -18.40
CA ARG A 565 -17.01 15.39 -19.08
C ARG A 565 -16.22 14.96 -20.30
N GLU A 566 -16.11 15.87 -21.23
CA GLU A 566 -15.21 15.73 -22.35
C GLU A 566 -13.85 16.33 -21.98
N THR A 567 -12.78 15.60 -22.28
CA THR A 567 -11.41 16.07 -22.17
C THR A 567 -10.76 16.01 -23.54
N VAL A 568 -10.22 17.15 -23.98
CA VAL A 568 -9.53 17.28 -25.26
C VAL A 568 -8.04 17.12 -25.04
N LEU A 569 -7.44 16.19 -25.78
CA LEU A 569 -6.00 15.92 -25.81
C LEU A 569 -5.42 16.31 -27.17
N GLY A 570 -4.17 16.79 -27.18
CA GLY A 570 -3.49 17.18 -28.42
C GLY A 570 -3.52 18.69 -28.69
N ASN A 571 -3.04 19.07 -29.87
CA ASN A 571 -2.82 20.46 -30.26
C ASN A 571 -3.38 20.72 -31.65
N ASP A 572 -3.76 21.97 -31.91
CA ASP A 572 -4.21 22.45 -33.23
C ASP A 572 -5.28 21.54 -33.84
N ASP A 573 -5.09 21.09 -35.09
CA ASP A 573 -6.03 20.22 -35.80
C ASP A 573 -5.90 18.73 -35.39
N ASN A 574 -4.87 18.37 -34.60
CA ASN A 574 -4.59 16.99 -34.18
C ASN A 574 -5.03 16.74 -32.74
N THR A 575 -6.34 16.89 -32.50
CA THR A 575 -6.95 16.68 -31.19
C THR A 575 -7.80 15.42 -31.14
N ILE A 576 -7.87 14.79 -29.96
CA ILE A 576 -8.76 13.69 -29.65
C ILE A 576 -9.56 14.05 -28.40
N THR A 577 -10.88 13.93 -28.50
CA THR A 577 -11.79 14.12 -27.37
C THR A 577 -12.15 12.76 -26.78
N VAL A 578 -12.09 12.65 -25.45
CA VAL A 578 -12.53 11.46 -24.71
C VAL A 578 -13.60 11.83 -23.69
N GLY A 579 -14.42 10.86 -23.27
CA GLY A 579 -15.54 11.08 -22.35
C GLY A 579 -16.85 11.41 -23.06
N GLY A 580 -17.73 12.17 -22.43
CA GLY A 580 -19.05 12.52 -22.97
C GLY A 580 -20.15 11.48 -22.74
N ALA A 581 -19.84 10.32 -22.15
CA ALA A 581 -20.82 9.25 -21.92
C ALA A 581 -21.95 9.68 -20.97
N ALA A 582 -23.20 9.36 -21.31
CA ALA A 582 -24.40 9.64 -20.54
C ALA A 582 -25.11 8.36 -20.04
N SER A 583 -24.45 7.20 -20.15
CA SER A 583 -24.89 5.89 -19.65
C SER A 583 -23.70 5.02 -19.27
N MET A 584 -23.98 3.83 -18.73
CA MET A 584 -22.95 2.81 -18.53
C MET A 584 -22.24 2.47 -19.86
N PRO A 585 -20.98 1.98 -19.81
CA PRO A 585 -20.17 1.78 -21.01
C PRO A 585 -20.86 0.91 -22.06
N PHE A 586 -20.95 1.40 -23.30
CA PHE A 586 -21.57 0.72 -24.44
C PHE A 586 -23.08 0.43 -24.31
N HIS A 587 -23.77 1.00 -23.31
CA HIS A 587 -25.22 0.91 -23.17
C HIS A 587 -25.93 1.91 -24.10
N LEU A 588 -25.63 1.84 -25.41
CA LEU A 588 -26.10 2.78 -26.43
C LEU A 588 -27.62 2.79 -26.64
N PHE A 589 -28.33 1.82 -26.06
CA PHE A 589 -29.78 1.74 -26.09
C PHE A 589 -30.47 2.63 -25.04
N GLU A 590 -29.74 3.10 -24.02
CA GLU A 590 -30.27 3.88 -22.89
C GLU A 590 -29.47 5.16 -22.56
N GLY A 591 -28.43 5.46 -23.33
CA GLY A 591 -27.76 6.76 -23.31
C GLY A 591 -26.78 6.94 -24.45
N GLU A 592 -26.26 8.15 -24.57
CA GLU A 592 -25.31 8.51 -25.62
C GLU A 592 -23.87 8.30 -25.14
N GLN A 593 -23.02 7.83 -26.05
CA GLN A 593 -21.57 7.78 -25.87
C GLN A 593 -20.93 8.36 -27.14
N PRO A 594 -20.75 9.69 -27.23
CA PRO A 594 -20.36 10.34 -28.48
C PRO A 594 -18.92 10.04 -28.91
N ASN A 595 -18.02 9.76 -27.94
CA ASN A 595 -16.61 9.52 -28.21
C ASN A 595 -16.25 8.04 -27.98
N LYS A 596 -15.47 7.47 -28.90
CA LYS A 596 -14.87 6.13 -28.74
C LYS A 596 -13.74 6.21 -27.70
N ALA A 597 -13.50 5.11 -26.98
CA ALA A 597 -12.30 4.99 -26.16
C ALA A 597 -11.03 5.07 -27.03
N MET A 598 -10.00 5.73 -26.51
CA MET A 598 -8.72 5.94 -27.21
C MET A 598 -7.68 4.93 -26.73
N ILE A 599 -6.86 4.42 -27.64
CA ILE A 599 -5.67 3.62 -27.29
C ILE A 599 -4.40 4.44 -27.53
N ALA A 600 -3.59 4.57 -26.48
CA ALA A 600 -2.24 5.10 -26.55
C ALA A 600 -1.22 3.96 -26.50
N MET A 601 -0.19 4.01 -27.35
CA MET A 601 0.92 3.05 -27.28
C MET A 601 2.06 3.60 -26.42
N GLU A 602 2.56 2.78 -25.50
CA GLU A 602 3.67 3.14 -24.63
C GLU A 602 5.01 3.00 -25.34
N ILE A 603 5.85 4.02 -25.19
CA ILE A 603 7.29 3.98 -25.49
C ILE A 603 8.05 4.44 -24.24
N THR A 604 9.32 4.04 -24.13
CA THR A 604 10.18 4.44 -23.02
C THR A 604 11.31 5.35 -23.50
N ASP A 605 11.76 6.26 -22.64
CA ASP A 605 12.88 7.18 -22.92
C ASP A 605 14.28 6.51 -22.83
N THR A 606 14.29 5.22 -22.54
CA THR A 606 15.45 4.33 -22.52
C THR A 606 15.01 2.91 -22.86
N ALA A 607 15.91 2.08 -23.39
CA ALA A 607 15.59 0.71 -23.78
C ALA A 607 15.14 -0.12 -22.54
N PRO A 608 13.99 -0.79 -22.57
CA PRO A 608 13.51 -1.55 -21.41
C PRO A 608 14.20 -2.92 -21.32
N GLU A 609 14.90 -3.17 -20.21
CA GLU A 609 15.65 -4.42 -20.00
C GLU A 609 14.75 -5.60 -19.56
N GLU A 610 13.59 -5.30 -18.99
CA GLU A 610 12.73 -6.27 -18.30
C GLU A 610 11.58 -6.82 -19.15
N TRP A 611 11.43 -6.35 -20.38
CA TRP A 611 10.36 -6.79 -21.28
C TRP A 611 10.72 -8.14 -21.92
N PRO A 612 9.77 -9.09 -22.00
CA PRO A 612 10.03 -10.37 -22.65
C PRO A 612 10.28 -10.19 -24.16
N GLN A 613 11.09 -11.06 -24.76
CA GLN A 613 11.41 -10.99 -26.19
C GLN A 613 10.16 -11.06 -27.08
N THR A 614 9.12 -11.77 -26.64
CA THR A 614 7.82 -11.85 -27.33
C THR A 614 7.13 -10.50 -27.48
N LEU A 615 7.42 -9.53 -26.61
CA LEU A 615 7.03 -8.14 -26.77
C LEU A 615 8.10 -7.33 -27.52
N MET A 616 9.36 -7.48 -27.13
CA MET A 616 10.47 -6.66 -27.64
C MET A 616 10.71 -6.82 -29.15
N GLN A 617 10.49 -8.01 -29.70
CA GLN A 617 10.72 -8.32 -31.12
C GLN A 617 10.01 -7.38 -32.11
N HIS A 618 8.91 -6.74 -31.68
CA HIS A 618 8.15 -5.80 -32.51
C HIS A 618 8.81 -4.41 -32.60
N PHE A 619 9.83 -4.16 -31.77
CA PHE A 619 10.49 -2.87 -31.61
C PHE A 619 12.04 -2.94 -31.71
N ASP A 620 12.62 -4.12 -31.96
CA ASP A 620 14.08 -4.34 -31.97
C ASP A 620 14.85 -3.36 -32.90
N ASP A 621 14.25 -2.96 -34.01
CA ASP A 621 14.79 -2.03 -35.00
C ASP A 621 14.73 -0.55 -34.58
N VAL A 622 13.94 -0.22 -33.56
CA VAL A 622 13.67 1.16 -33.13
C VAL A 622 13.89 1.42 -31.65
N VAL A 623 14.09 0.40 -30.81
CA VAL A 623 14.19 0.52 -29.34
C VAL A 623 15.28 1.49 -28.86
N GLY A 624 16.34 1.67 -29.66
CA GLY A 624 17.43 2.62 -29.38
C GLY A 624 17.14 4.07 -29.80
N ASP A 625 16.04 4.32 -30.51
CA ASP A 625 15.63 5.64 -31.00
C ASP A 625 14.15 5.88 -30.66
N PRO A 626 13.85 6.57 -29.53
CA PRO A 626 12.48 6.85 -29.10
C PRO A 626 11.63 7.61 -30.14
N ILE A 627 12.24 8.41 -31.02
CA ILE A 627 11.50 9.11 -32.08
C ILE A 627 11.10 8.14 -33.19
N ALA A 628 12.04 7.29 -33.63
CA ALA A 628 11.73 6.23 -34.59
C ALA A 628 10.69 5.26 -34.03
N TRP A 629 10.77 4.94 -32.73
CA TRP A 629 9.82 4.09 -32.04
C TRP A 629 8.41 4.71 -32.01
N ALA A 630 8.28 5.98 -31.61
CA ALA A 630 7.01 6.70 -31.65
C ALA A 630 6.39 6.68 -33.06
N ARG A 631 7.20 6.96 -34.09
CA ARG A 631 6.76 6.93 -35.50
C ARG A 631 6.34 5.54 -35.95
N LYS A 632 7.03 4.49 -35.51
CA LYS A 632 6.65 3.10 -35.80
C LYS A 632 5.29 2.76 -35.19
N CYS A 633 5.08 3.11 -33.92
CA CYS A 633 3.78 2.91 -33.25
C CYS A 633 2.64 3.61 -33.99
N ILE A 634 2.86 4.82 -34.51
CA ILE A 634 1.85 5.58 -35.27
C ILE A 634 1.64 4.98 -36.66
N ASN A 635 2.70 4.83 -37.43
CA ASN A 635 2.63 4.54 -38.88
C ASN A 635 2.35 3.06 -39.18
N GLU A 636 2.86 2.14 -38.35
CA GLU A 636 2.74 0.70 -38.59
C GLU A 636 1.68 0.06 -37.69
N PHE A 637 1.55 0.52 -36.44
CA PHE A 637 0.62 -0.08 -35.46
C PHE A 637 -0.66 0.74 -35.24
N GLY A 638 -0.75 1.93 -35.86
CA GLY A 638 -1.97 2.75 -35.85
C GLY A 638 -2.29 3.37 -34.49
N ALA A 639 -1.27 3.65 -33.67
CA ALA A 639 -1.44 4.32 -32.38
C ALA A 639 -2.10 5.70 -32.56
N GLN A 640 -3.20 5.94 -31.83
CA GLN A 640 -3.92 7.21 -31.86
C GLN A 640 -3.24 8.28 -30.98
N SER A 641 -2.45 7.83 -30.01
CA SER A 641 -1.70 8.65 -29.07
C SER A 641 -0.43 7.89 -28.64
N ILE A 642 0.58 8.62 -28.19
CA ILE A 642 1.81 8.04 -27.62
C ILE A 642 1.90 8.37 -26.13
N ALA A 643 2.15 7.34 -25.32
CA ALA A 643 2.48 7.48 -23.91
C ALA A 643 4.00 7.33 -23.72
N ILE A 644 4.67 8.42 -23.37
CA ILE A 644 6.12 8.42 -23.10
C ILE A 644 6.32 8.09 -21.63
N SER A 645 6.92 6.94 -21.32
CA SER A 645 7.37 6.60 -19.97
C SER A 645 8.80 7.09 -19.75
N LEU A 646 8.98 7.96 -18.75
CA LEU A 646 10.28 8.49 -18.33
C LEU A 646 11.00 7.51 -17.39
N ALA A 647 11.14 6.25 -17.82
CA ALA A 647 11.73 5.19 -17.02
C ALA A 647 13.19 5.48 -16.63
N SER A 648 13.93 6.24 -17.44
CA SER A 648 15.34 6.55 -17.16
C SER A 648 15.56 7.43 -15.93
N THR A 649 14.52 8.12 -15.43
CA THR A 649 14.66 9.00 -14.25
C THR A 649 14.55 8.26 -12.94
N ASP A 650 14.18 6.97 -12.92
CA ASP A 650 14.02 6.19 -11.69
C ASP A 650 15.27 6.30 -10.81
N PRO A 651 15.16 6.81 -9.57
CA PRO A 651 16.28 6.93 -8.64
C PRO A 651 16.96 5.59 -8.31
N ASN A 652 16.26 4.48 -8.46
CA ASN A 652 16.79 3.12 -8.28
C ASN A 652 17.31 2.48 -9.57
N GLY A 653 17.10 3.15 -10.71
CA GLY A 653 17.57 2.74 -12.02
C GLY A 653 18.72 3.63 -12.50
N MET A 654 18.56 4.21 -13.70
CA MET A 654 19.58 5.08 -14.29
C MET A 654 19.69 6.45 -13.61
N ASN A 655 18.65 6.88 -12.87
CA ASN A 655 18.57 8.16 -12.20
C ASN A 655 19.00 9.35 -13.09
N ARG A 656 18.56 9.34 -14.35
CA ARG A 656 18.87 10.41 -15.31
C ARG A 656 18.35 11.75 -14.78
N SER A 657 19.06 12.83 -15.11
CA SER A 657 18.65 14.17 -14.69
C SER A 657 17.29 14.55 -15.27
N ALA A 658 16.52 15.37 -14.55
CA ALA A 658 15.23 15.87 -15.03
C ALA A 658 15.37 16.63 -16.36
N ALA A 659 16.43 17.43 -16.51
CA ALA A 659 16.71 18.19 -17.72
C ALA A 659 16.95 17.30 -18.94
N ASP A 660 17.72 16.23 -18.80
CA ASP A 660 18.01 15.32 -19.92
C ASP A 660 16.77 14.51 -20.33
N ALA A 661 15.99 14.04 -19.36
CA ALA A 661 14.74 13.34 -19.62
C ALA A 661 13.70 14.27 -20.27
N ALA A 662 13.53 15.49 -19.75
CA ALA A 662 12.67 16.51 -20.32
C ALA A 662 13.05 16.87 -21.77
N LYS A 663 14.35 17.00 -22.07
CA LYS A 663 14.84 17.23 -23.43
C LYS A 663 14.53 16.08 -24.36
N THR A 664 14.70 14.84 -23.89
CA THR A 664 14.37 13.63 -24.66
C THR A 664 12.88 13.60 -24.99
N ALA A 665 12.03 13.79 -23.98
CA ALA A 665 10.58 13.85 -24.16
C ALA A 665 10.15 15.00 -25.10
N SER A 666 10.71 16.21 -24.95
CA SER A 666 10.44 17.34 -25.84
C SER A 666 10.79 17.02 -27.30
N SER A 667 11.91 16.33 -27.53
CA SER A 667 12.33 15.94 -28.89
C SER A 667 11.34 14.96 -29.52
N ILE A 668 10.77 14.04 -28.73
CA ILE A 668 9.69 13.14 -29.19
C ILE A 668 8.42 13.94 -29.49
N ILE A 669 8.02 14.81 -28.56
CA ILE A 669 6.83 15.67 -28.67
C ILE A 669 6.89 16.56 -29.92
N GLU A 670 8.07 17.05 -30.31
CA GLU A 670 8.26 17.84 -31.54
C GLU A 670 8.24 17.01 -32.82
N ALA A 671 8.55 15.71 -32.72
CA ALA A 671 8.77 14.85 -33.88
C ALA A 671 7.52 14.08 -34.35
N VAL A 672 6.42 14.14 -33.60
CA VAL A 672 5.14 13.48 -33.91
C VAL A 672 3.96 14.42 -33.69
N ASP A 673 2.88 14.16 -34.44
CA ASP A 673 1.71 15.03 -34.51
C ASP A 673 0.46 14.47 -33.81
N VAL A 674 0.59 13.37 -33.06
CA VAL A 674 -0.52 12.77 -32.28
C VAL A 674 -0.52 13.30 -30.83
N PRO A 675 -1.65 13.22 -30.09
CA PRO A 675 -1.67 13.55 -28.67
C PRO A 675 -0.63 12.77 -27.87
N ILE A 676 0.04 13.45 -26.93
CA ILE A 676 1.08 12.87 -26.08
C ILE A 676 0.64 12.84 -24.62
N ILE A 677 0.85 11.69 -23.99
CA ILE A 677 0.80 11.51 -22.54
C ILE A 677 2.24 11.31 -22.07
N VAL A 678 2.69 12.08 -21.08
CA VAL A 678 4.02 11.89 -20.47
C VAL A 678 3.83 11.35 -19.06
N TRP A 679 4.37 10.15 -18.85
CA TRP A 679 4.25 9.39 -17.63
C TRP A 679 5.60 9.33 -16.90
N GLY A 680 5.62 9.75 -15.65
CA GLY A 680 6.80 9.69 -14.78
C GLY A 680 7.32 8.28 -14.49
N CYS A 681 8.41 8.18 -13.75
CA CYS A 681 8.98 6.89 -13.34
C CYS A 681 8.14 6.22 -12.23
N GLY A 682 7.32 6.99 -11.49
CA GLY A 682 6.54 6.52 -10.34
C GLY A 682 7.19 6.84 -8.99
N ASN A 683 8.12 7.80 -8.96
CA ASN A 683 8.67 8.36 -7.72
C ASN A 683 8.23 9.82 -7.62
N ALA A 684 7.42 10.16 -6.61
CA ALA A 684 6.75 11.45 -6.52
C ALA A 684 7.70 12.67 -6.59
N ASP A 685 8.84 12.61 -5.89
CA ASP A 685 9.81 13.71 -5.89
C ASP A 685 10.47 13.87 -7.26
N LYS A 686 10.87 12.75 -7.86
CA LYS A 686 11.53 12.75 -9.17
C LYS A 686 10.59 13.12 -10.31
N ASP A 687 9.35 12.66 -10.24
CA ASP A 687 8.29 13.00 -11.17
C ASP A 687 7.95 14.50 -11.08
N THR A 688 7.94 15.06 -9.85
CA THR A 688 7.75 16.50 -9.65
C THR A 688 8.84 17.31 -10.32
N GLU A 689 10.11 16.95 -10.13
CA GLU A 689 11.26 17.61 -10.75
C GLU A 689 11.15 17.54 -12.28
N THR A 690 10.94 16.32 -12.80
CA THR A 690 11.01 16.05 -14.23
C THR A 690 9.84 16.63 -15.02
N LEU A 691 8.61 16.51 -14.52
CA LEU A 691 7.42 17.02 -15.22
C LEU A 691 7.34 18.56 -15.20
N ARG A 692 7.87 19.22 -14.16
CA ARG A 692 8.00 20.68 -14.13
C ARG A 692 9.04 21.17 -15.14
N GLU A 693 10.18 20.50 -15.20
CA GLU A 693 11.22 20.82 -16.18
C GLU A 693 10.70 20.63 -17.61
N LEU A 694 10.03 19.50 -17.89
CA LEU A 694 9.38 19.26 -19.17
C LEU A 694 8.40 20.37 -19.53
N THR A 695 7.52 20.74 -18.61
CA THR A 695 6.53 21.81 -18.86
C THR A 695 7.22 23.14 -19.21
N SER A 696 8.34 23.44 -18.57
CA SER A 696 9.13 24.66 -18.86
C SER A 696 9.76 24.63 -20.26
N VAL A 697 10.05 23.44 -20.79
CA VAL A 697 10.59 23.25 -22.15
C VAL A 697 9.48 23.31 -23.20
N VAL A 698 8.36 22.60 -22.98
CA VAL A 698 7.28 22.48 -23.98
C VAL A 698 6.30 23.66 -23.98
N GLY A 699 6.30 24.47 -22.92
CA GLY A 699 5.48 25.68 -22.81
C GLY A 699 3.99 25.36 -22.96
N THR A 700 3.31 26.06 -23.86
CA THR A 700 1.86 25.90 -24.05
C THR A 700 1.43 24.72 -24.92
N LYS A 701 2.39 23.96 -25.49
CA LYS A 701 2.09 22.77 -26.30
C LYS A 701 1.46 21.70 -25.41
N LYS A 702 0.16 21.44 -25.60
CA LYS A 702 -0.65 20.52 -24.79
C LYS A 702 -0.08 19.12 -24.81
N VAL A 703 0.42 18.70 -23.65
CA VAL A 703 0.75 17.32 -23.32
C VAL A 703 0.01 16.94 -22.06
N CYS A 704 -0.41 15.69 -21.94
CA CYS A 704 -1.05 15.20 -20.73
C CYS A 704 0.01 14.78 -19.71
N LEU A 705 0.01 15.39 -18.52
CA LEU A 705 1.00 15.13 -17.48
C LEU A 705 0.50 14.06 -16.50
N ALA A 706 1.32 13.03 -16.27
CA ALA A 706 0.98 11.90 -15.40
C ALA A 706 2.21 11.34 -14.66
N PRO A 707 2.05 10.70 -13.49
CA PRO A 707 0.87 10.75 -12.63
C PRO A 707 0.94 11.94 -11.65
N LEU A 708 -0.21 12.55 -11.36
CA LEU A 708 -0.38 13.43 -10.21
C LEU A 708 -1.01 12.63 -9.07
N GLU A 709 -0.37 12.62 -7.92
CA GLU A 709 -0.77 11.93 -6.71
C GLU A 709 -0.92 12.94 -5.56
N ASP A 710 -1.44 12.51 -4.40
CA ASP A 710 -1.59 13.36 -3.20
C ASP A 710 -0.26 14.03 -2.79
N ALA A 711 0.87 13.39 -3.03
CA ALA A 711 2.20 13.90 -2.69
C ALA A 711 2.67 15.07 -3.59
N ASN A 712 2.23 15.13 -4.86
CA ASN A 712 2.81 16.04 -5.86
C ASN A 712 1.79 16.90 -6.63
N TYR A 713 0.48 16.72 -6.40
CA TYR A 713 -0.57 17.42 -7.15
C TYR A 713 -0.47 18.95 -7.06
N ARG A 714 0.02 19.49 -5.94
CA ARG A 714 0.15 20.95 -5.76
C ARG A 714 1.15 21.53 -6.75
N SER A 715 2.33 20.92 -6.83
CA SER A 715 3.43 21.41 -7.65
C SER A 715 3.15 21.19 -9.13
N ILE A 716 2.81 19.96 -9.51
CA ILE A 716 2.55 19.62 -10.91
C ILE A 716 1.24 20.27 -11.38
N GLY A 717 0.18 20.28 -10.56
CA GLY A 717 -1.11 20.87 -10.89
C GLY A 717 -1.05 22.39 -11.07
N ALA A 718 -0.23 23.10 -10.29
CA ALA A 718 -0.05 24.54 -10.46
C ALA A 718 0.67 24.86 -11.79
N THR A 719 1.72 24.10 -12.11
CA THR A 719 2.43 24.22 -13.39
C THR A 719 1.52 23.84 -14.57
N ALA A 720 0.76 22.74 -14.46
CA ALA A 720 -0.20 22.33 -15.48
C ALA A 720 -1.29 23.39 -15.70
N MET A 721 -1.81 24.01 -14.64
CA MET A 721 -2.79 25.10 -14.75
C MET A 721 -2.21 26.31 -15.49
N ALA A 722 -0.97 26.71 -15.18
CA ALA A 722 -0.33 27.87 -15.79
C ALA A 722 -0.18 27.73 -17.32
N PHE A 723 0.17 26.54 -17.79
CA PHE A 723 0.31 26.23 -19.22
C PHE A 723 -0.94 25.54 -19.82
N GLN A 724 -1.99 25.40 -18.99
CA GLN A 724 -3.27 24.77 -19.30
C GLN A 724 -3.11 23.34 -19.87
N HIS A 725 -2.20 22.53 -19.32
CA HIS A 725 -2.03 21.13 -19.69
C HIS A 725 -3.11 20.24 -19.04
N PRO A 726 -3.62 19.23 -19.76
CA PRO A 726 -4.39 18.17 -19.13
C PRO A 726 -3.53 17.34 -18.18
N VAL A 727 -4.14 16.77 -17.15
CA VAL A 727 -3.45 16.03 -16.09
C VAL A 727 -4.14 14.71 -15.75
N VAL A 728 -3.37 13.73 -15.29
CA VAL A 728 -3.89 12.46 -14.77
C VAL A 728 -3.81 12.46 -13.25
N ALA A 729 -4.97 12.48 -12.59
CA ALA A 729 -5.14 12.33 -11.16
C ALA A 729 -5.13 10.84 -10.78
N ALA A 730 -3.99 10.36 -10.31
CA ALA A 730 -3.78 8.97 -9.92
C ALA A 730 -4.11 8.73 -8.43
N SER A 731 -4.94 7.74 -8.16
CA SER A 731 -5.33 7.35 -6.81
C SER A 731 -5.37 5.83 -6.65
N PRO A 732 -5.02 5.28 -5.47
CA PRO A 732 -4.94 3.84 -5.28
C PRO A 732 -6.32 3.23 -5.01
N ILE A 733 -6.94 2.64 -6.04
CA ILE A 733 -8.14 1.77 -6.03
C ILE A 733 -9.16 2.13 -4.92
N ASP A 734 -9.53 3.41 -4.81
CA ASP A 734 -10.49 3.91 -3.82
C ASP A 734 -11.27 5.11 -4.38
N VAL A 735 -12.60 4.95 -4.47
CA VAL A 735 -13.53 5.97 -4.99
C VAL A 735 -13.40 7.31 -4.26
N ASN A 736 -13.18 7.28 -2.94
CA ASN A 736 -13.09 8.50 -2.15
C ASN A 736 -11.76 9.22 -2.37
N LEU A 737 -10.66 8.47 -2.54
CA LEU A 737 -9.36 9.08 -2.83
C LEU A 737 -9.36 9.69 -4.23
N ALA A 738 -9.94 9.00 -5.22
CA ALA A 738 -10.14 9.55 -6.55
C ALA A 738 -10.95 10.86 -6.51
N LYS A 739 -12.07 10.87 -5.77
CA LYS A 739 -12.89 12.06 -5.55
C LYS A 739 -12.11 13.17 -4.84
N GLN A 740 -11.37 12.82 -3.78
CA GLN A 740 -10.61 13.78 -2.99
C GLN A 740 -9.53 14.45 -3.83
N LEU A 741 -8.79 13.70 -4.64
CA LEU A 741 -7.75 14.26 -5.49
C LEU A 741 -8.33 15.23 -6.54
N ASN A 742 -9.47 14.91 -7.14
CA ASN A 742 -10.19 15.83 -8.04
C ASN A 742 -10.67 17.10 -7.32
N ILE A 743 -11.13 16.99 -6.08
CA ILE A 743 -11.47 18.16 -5.25
C ILE A 743 -10.23 19.02 -4.99
N LEU A 744 -9.09 18.40 -4.68
CA LEU A 744 -7.85 19.11 -4.41
C LEU A 744 -7.32 19.84 -5.66
N LEU A 745 -7.35 19.21 -6.82
CA LEU A 745 -6.99 19.83 -8.10
C LEU A 745 -7.94 20.99 -8.46
N GLN A 746 -9.25 20.81 -8.27
CA GLN A 746 -10.21 21.88 -8.51
C GLN A 746 -10.00 23.05 -7.55
N ASN A 747 -9.72 22.81 -6.28
CA ASN A 747 -9.42 23.86 -5.29
C ASN A 747 -8.14 24.63 -5.64
N LEU A 748 -7.19 23.98 -6.34
CA LEU A 748 -5.99 24.63 -6.87
C LEU A 748 -6.28 25.51 -8.10
N GLY A 749 -7.45 25.33 -8.73
CA GLY A 749 -7.88 26.05 -9.93
C GLY A 749 -7.79 25.25 -11.22
N VAL A 750 -7.40 23.97 -11.17
CA VAL A 750 -7.38 23.08 -12.35
C VAL A 750 -8.82 22.79 -12.78
N SER A 751 -9.12 22.98 -14.07
CA SER A 751 -10.44 22.63 -14.61
C SER A 751 -10.62 21.11 -14.61
N LEU A 752 -11.78 20.63 -14.14
CA LEU A 752 -12.12 19.20 -14.22
C LEU A 752 -12.30 18.72 -15.66
N GLU A 753 -12.51 19.61 -16.63
CA GLU A 753 -12.52 19.25 -18.07
C GLU A 753 -11.12 18.88 -18.58
N SER A 754 -10.08 19.30 -17.87
CA SER A 754 -8.68 18.96 -18.17
C SER A 754 -8.12 17.84 -17.27
N VAL A 755 -8.96 17.20 -16.45
CA VAL A 755 -8.55 16.13 -15.55
C VAL A 755 -9.00 14.79 -16.11
N LEU A 756 -8.07 13.85 -16.18
CA LEU A 756 -8.32 12.42 -16.33
C LEU A 756 -8.07 11.74 -14.99
N MET A 757 -8.79 10.66 -14.70
CA MET A 757 -8.63 9.91 -13.45
C MET A 757 -7.94 8.58 -13.72
N ASP A 758 -6.92 8.24 -12.95
CA ASP A 758 -6.31 6.91 -12.93
C ASP A 758 -6.59 6.23 -11.57
N PRO A 759 -7.51 5.26 -11.49
CA PRO A 759 -7.78 4.52 -10.26
C PRO A 759 -6.72 3.44 -9.93
N SER A 760 -5.57 3.43 -10.60
CA SER A 760 -4.50 2.44 -10.52
C SER A 760 -4.93 1.04 -10.96
N VAL A 761 -4.53 0.66 -12.17
CA VAL A 761 -4.96 -0.61 -12.77
C VAL A 761 -4.25 -1.82 -12.17
N GLY A 762 -4.99 -2.88 -11.84
CA GLY A 762 -4.47 -4.22 -11.66
C GLY A 762 -4.56 -5.03 -12.95
N ALA A 763 -3.49 -5.76 -13.31
CA ALA A 763 -3.51 -6.67 -14.45
C ALA A 763 -4.40 -7.90 -14.18
N LEU A 764 -4.83 -8.59 -15.25
CA LEU A 764 -5.57 -9.85 -15.12
C LEU A 764 -4.83 -10.85 -14.22
N GLY A 765 -5.50 -11.33 -13.17
CA GLY A 765 -4.90 -12.24 -12.15
C GLY A 765 -4.14 -11.53 -11.03
N TYR A 766 -3.97 -10.20 -11.11
CA TYR A 766 -3.22 -9.36 -10.19
C TYR A 766 -4.07 -8.16 -9.70
N GLY A 767 -5.26 -8.45 -9.18
CA GLY A 767 -6.12 -7.45 -8.55
C GLY A 767 -7.01 -6.65 -9.50
N ILE A 768 -7.16 -7.09 -10.76
CA ILE A 768 -8.06 -6.47 -11.75
C ILE A 768 -9.50 -6.31 -11.25
N GLU A 769 -9.99 -7.24 -10.43
CA GLU A 769 -11.36 -7.22 -9.89
C GLU A 769 -11.60 -6.03 -8.93
N TYR A 770 -10.55 -5.58 -8.23
CA TYR A 770 -10.63 -4.41 -7.37
C TYR A 770 -10.71 -3.14 -8.22
N THR A 771 -9.84 -3.00 -9.21
CA THR A 771 -9.87 -1.88 -10.16
C THR A 771 -11.22 -1.82 -10.89
N TYR A 772 -11.68 -2.95 -11.45
CA TYR A 772 -12.96 -3.06 -12.15
C TYR A 772 -14.12 -2.58 -11.27
N SER A 773 -14.22 -3.11 -10.05
CA SER A 773 -15.29 -2.75 -9.10
C SER A 773 -15.23 -1.27 -8.69
N VAL A 774 -14.04 -0.69 -8.56
CA VAL A 774 -13.88 0.73 -8.21
C VAL A 774 -14.25 1.63 -9.38
N MET A 775 -13.84 1.29 -10.60
CA MET A 775 -14.23 2.00 -11.82
C MET A 775 -15.74 1.99 -12.04
N GLU A 776 -16.41 0.84 -11.88
CA GLU A 776 -17.87 0.78 -11.96
C GLU A 776 -18.54 1.65 -10.90
N ARG A 777 -18.04 1.66 -9.66
CA ARG A 777 -18.58 2.52 -8.60
C ARG A 777 -18.38 4.00 -8.88
N ILE A 778 -17.23 4.38 -9.43
CA ILE A 778 -16.96 5.75 -9.90
C ILE A 778 -17.97 6.12 -10.99
N ARG A 779 -18.13 5.25 -11.99
CA ARG A 779 -19.05 5.46 -13.11
C ARG A 779 -20.50 5.58 -12.66
N MET A 780 -20.96 4.69 -11.79
CA MET A 780 -22.31 4.75 -11.21
C MET A 780 -22.52 6.04 -10.42
N ALA A 781 -21.57 6.46 -9.58
CA ALA A 781 -21.69 7.71 -8.83
C ALA A 781 -21.74 8.93 -9.76
N ALA A 782 -20.91 8.95 -10.80
CA ALA A 782 -20.87 10.02 -11.80
C ALA A 782 -22.20 10.15 -12.57
N LEU A 783 -22.79 9.03 -12.99
CA LEU A 783 -23.95 9.00 -13.88
C LEU A 783 -25.32 8.97 -13.16
N THR A 784 -25.43 8.27 -12.03
CA THR A 784 -26.72 8.09 -11.33
C THR A 784 -26.90 9.03 -10.16
N GLN A 785 -25.80 9.37 -9.47
CA GLN A 785 -25.81 10.25 -8.29
C GLN A 785 -25.40 11.69 -8.64
N GLN A 786 -25.06 11.93 -9.91
CA GLN A 786 -24.61 13.23 -10.41
C GLN A 786 -23.41 13.79 -9.60
N ASP A 787 -22.51 12.90 -9.17
CA ASP A 787 -21.30 13.29 -8.44
C ASP A 787 -20.31 13.97 -9.39
N ASP A 788 -20.39 15.29 -9.44
CA ASP A 788 -19.68 16.14 -10.40
C ASP A 788 -18.15 16.04 -10.32
N LYS A 789 -17.61 15.59 -9.18
CA LYS A 789 -16.17 15.35 -8.97
C LYS A 789 -15.69 14.03 -9.56
N LEU A 790 -16.60 13.09 -9.80
CA LEU A 790 -16.31 11.79 -10.41
C LEU A 790 -16.71 11.74 -11.89
N GLN A 791 -17.30 12.81 -12.43
CA GLN A 791 -17.68 12.94 -13.84
C GLN A 791 -16.51 13.25 -14.78
N VAL A 792 -15.29 12.82 -14.46
CA VAL A 792 -14.13 12.97 -15.36
C VAL A 792 -13.84 11.65 -16.08
N PRO A 793 -13.23 11.66 -17.28
CA PRO A 793 -12.84 10.42 -17.95
C PRO A 793 -11.78 9.64 -17.17
N ILE A 794 -11.77 8.32 -17.35
CA ILE A 794 -10.84 7.38 -16.73
C ILE A 794 -9.77 6.97 -17.74
N ILE A 795 -8.51 7.04 -17.32
CA ILE A 795 -7.35 6.53 -18.05
C ILE A 795 -6.76 5.32 -17.32
N CYS A 796 -6.35 4.32 -18.08
CA CYS A 796 -5.90 3.03 -17.58
C CYS A 796 -4.51 2.71 -18.15
N ASN A 797 -3.47 2.71 -17.30
CA ASN A 797 -2.11 2.35 -17.72
C ASN A 797 -1.88 0.84 -17.65
N LEU A 798 -2.30 0.12 -18.69
CA LEU A 798 -2.36 -1.35 -18.71
C LEU A 798 -1.00 -1.98 -18.98
N GLY A 799 -0.29 -1.46 -19.98
CA GLY A 799 0.92 -2.07 -20.53
C GLY A 799 1.99 -2.29 -19.46
N ARG A 800 2.16 -1.30 -18.57
CA ARG A 800 3.08 -1.38 -17.43
C ARG A 800 2.73 -2.50 -16.45
N GLU A 801 1.46 -2.75 -16.19
CA GLU A 801 1.03 -3.73 -15.19
C GLU A 801 0.94 -5.14 -15.77
N VAL A 802 0.44 -5.27 -17.00
CA VAL A 802 0.31 -6.56 -17.67
C VAL A 802 1.68 -7.19 -17.90
N TRP A 803 2.62 -6.45 -18.50
CA TRP A 803 3.91 -7.01 -18.91
C TRP A 803 4.93 -7.15 -17.75
N LYS A 804 4.54 -6.78 -16.52
CA LYS A 804 5.24 -7.19 -15.29
C LYS A 804 4.81 -8.58 -14.82
N ALA A 805 3.62 -9.03 -15.19
CA ALA A 805 3.05 -10.29 -14.72
C ALA A 805 3.93 -11.48 -15.13
N LYS A 806 4.01 -12.47 -14.24
CA LYS A 806 4.90 -13.63 -14.41
C LYS A 806 4.53 -14.42 -15.67
N GLU A 807 3.24 -14.56 -15.93
CA GLU A 807 2.65 -15.35 -17.02
C GLU A 807 3.09 -14.84 -18.41
N THR A 808 3.37 -13.54 -18.55
CA THR A 808 3.89 -12.97 -19.80
C THR A 808 5.36 -13.31 -20.05
N LYS A 809 6.09 -13.69 -18.99
CA LYS A 809 7.52 -14.00 -19.02
C LYS A 809 7.82 -15.50 -19.00
N LEU A 810 6.87 -16.34 -18.59
CA LEU A 810 7.02 -17.79 -18.60
C LEU A 810 7.13 -18.32 -20.03
N ALA A 811 8.01 -19.29 -20.25
CA ALA A 811 8.18 -19.96 -21.52
C ALA A 811 6.89 -20.66 -21.98
N SER A 812 6.83 -20.98 -23.27
CA SER A 812 5.75 -21.80 -23.82
C SER A 812 5.81 -23.23 -23.27
N ASP A 813 4.67 -23.75 -22.83
CA ASP A 813 4.53 -25.14 -22.40
C ASP A 813 3.10 -25.67 -22.68
N ASP A 814 2.91 -26.98 -22.52
CA ASP A 814 1.63 -27.65 -22.78
C ASP A 814 0.51 -27.25 -21.81
N MET A 815 0.84 -26.73 -20.63
CA MET A 815 -0.13 -26.39 -19.58
C MET A 815 -0.72 -24.99 -19.78
N ILE A 816 0.13 -24.00 -20.03
CA ILE A 816 -0.26 -22.59 -20.12
C ILE A 816 -0.22 -22.04 -21.54
N GLY A 817 0.24 -22.85 -22.52
CA GLY A 817 0.22 -22.54 -23.95
C GLY A 817 1.40 -21.68 -24.40
N ASP A 818 1.26 -21.13 -25.61
CA ASP A 818 2.26 -20.25 -26.23
C ASP A 818 2.43 -18.93 -25.47
N GLN A 819 3.67 -18.53 -25.23
CA GLN A 819 4.02 -17.34 -24.45
C GLN A 819 3.53 -16.05 -25.10
N GLU A 820 3.75 -15.85 -26.40
CA GLU A 820 3.34 -14.61 -27.09
C GLU A 820 1.82 -14.50 -27.09
N THR A 821 1.13 -15.57 -27.50
CA THR A 821 -0.33 -15.63 -27.49
C THR A 821 -0.89 -15.33 -26.10
N ARG A 822 -0.31 -15.90 -25.04
CA ARG A 822 -0.72 -15.64 -23.66
C ARG A 822 -0.52 -14.18 -23.26
N GLY A 823 0.62 -13.58 -23.59
CA GLY A 823 0.88 -12.16 -23.31
C GLY A 823 -0.08 -11.22 -24.04
N VAL A 824 -0.30 -11.46 -25.34
CA VAL A 824 -1.29 -10.74 -26.17
C VAL A 824 -2.68 -10.83 -25.55
N MET A 825 -3.12 -12.04 -25.19
CA MET A 825 -4.45 -12.25 -24.62
C MET A 825 -4.60 -11.62 -23.23
N MET A 826 -3.57 -11.68 -22.37
CA MET A 826 -3.63 -10.99 -21.08
C MET A 826 -3.81 -9.49 -21.23
N GLU A 827 -3.09 -8.86 -22.17
CA GLU A 827 -3.18 -7.42 -22.38
C GLU A 827 -4.54 -7.04 -22.97
N ALA A 828 -5.01 -7.76 -24.00
CA ALA A 828 -6.30 -7.53 -24.63
C ALA A 828 -7.50 -7.79 -23.67
N LEU A 829 -7.43 -8.82 -22.83
CA LEU A 829 -8.47 -9.11 -21.83
C LEU A 829 -8.47 -8.08 -20.70
N THR A 830 -7.30 -7.64 -20.24
CA THR A 830 -7.21 -6.56 -19.25
C THR A 830 -7.82 -5.27 -19.81
N ALA A 831 -7.50 -4.93 -21.06
CA ALA A 831 -8.09 -3.80 -21.78
C ALA A 831 -9.61 -3.93 -21.91
N THR A 832 -10.11 -5.11 -22.28
CA THR A 832 -11.56 -5.38 -22.37
C THR A 832 -12.26 -5.16 -21.04
N CYS A 833 -11.72 -5.66 -19.93
CA CYS A 833 -12.28 -5.44 -18.60
C CYS A 833 -12.31 -3.95 -18.24
N MET A 834 -11.23 -3.21 -18.50
CA MET A 834 -11.20 -1.79 -18.20
C MET A 834 -12.18 -0.99 -19.09
N LEU A 835 -12.34 -1.34 -20.37
CA LEU A 835 -13.37 -0.76 -21.25
C LEU A 835 -14.77 -0.94 -20.68
N LEU A 836 -15.12 -2.17 -20.28
CA LEU A 836 -16.44 -2.49 -19.72
C LEU A 836 -16.70 -1.80 -18.37
N ALA A 837 -15.65 -1.52 -17.60
CA ALA A 837 -15.74 -0.72 -16.38
C ALA A 837 -15.75 0.80 -16.64
N GLY A 838 -15.54 1.22 -17.89
CA GLY A 838 -15.58 2.61 -18.33
C GLY A 838 -14.21 3.27 -18.45
N GLY A 839 -13.18 2.58 -18.92
CA GLY A 839 -11.91 3.22 -19.28
C GLY A 839 -12.04 3.92 -20.64
N GLU A 840 -11.87 5.24 -20.68
CA GLU A 840 -11.88 6.03 -21.91
C GLU A 840 -10.52 6.12 -22.60
N ILE A 841 -9.43 5.91 -21.87
CA ILE A 841 -8.07 5.86 -22.42
C ILE A 841 -7.36 4.62 -21.93
N LEU A 842 -6.78 3.84 -22.85
CA LEU A 842 -6.01 2.64 -22.53
C LEU A 842 -4.57 2.83 -23.01
N ILE A 843 -3.60 2.73 -22.10
CA ILE A 843 -2.17 2.70 -22.47
C ILE A 843 -1.73 1.24 -22.59
N MET A 844 -1.31 0.85 -23.78
CA MET A 844 -0.98 -0.53 -24.16
C MET A 844 0.40 -0.61 -24.84
N ARG A 845 0.96 -1.81 -24.96
CA ARG A 845 2.28 -2.07 -25.54
C ARG A 845 2.25 -2.96 -26.77
N HIS A 846 1.58 -4.11 -26.72
CA HIS A 846 1.73 -5.10 -27.79
C HIS A 846 0.87 -4.76 -29.03
N PRO A 847 1.44 -4.67 -30.24
CA PRO A 847 0.71 -4.26 -31.45
C PRO A 847 -0.53 -5.11 -31.74
N LYS A 848 -0.42 -6.44 -31.60
CA LYS A 848 -1.55 -7.36 -31.77
C LYS A 848 -2.66 -7.15 -30.73
N ALA A 849 -2.32 -6.93 -29.46
CA ALA A 849 -3.30 -6.65 -28.42
C ALA A 849 -4.02 -5.32 -28.68
N VAL A 850 -3.28 -4.29 -29.13
CA VAL A 850 -3.84 -3.01 -29.57
C VAL A 850 -4.83 -3.20 -30.73
N ALA A 851 -4.47 -3.97 -31.75
CA ALA A 851 -5.36 -4.26 -32.88
C ALA A 851 -6.64 -5.00 -32.45
N MET A 852 -6.52 -5.97 -31.53
CA MET A 852 -7.66 -6.70 -30.97
C MET A 852 -8.60 -5.79 -30.18
N THR A 853 -8.05 -4.98 -29.29
CA THR A 853 -8.83 -4.03 -28.49
C THR A 853 -9.50 -2.98 -29.38
N LYS A 854 -8.82 -2.48 -30.41
CA LYS A 854 -9.40 -1.54 -31.38
C LYS A 854 -10.58 -2.15 -32.11
N SER A 855 -10.43 -3.38 -32.63
CA SER A 855 -11.53 -4.09 -33.28
C SER A 855 -12.73 -4.32 -32.35
N LEU A 856 -12.49 -4.51 -31.05
CA LEU A 856 -13.55 -4.62 -30.06
C LEU A 856 -14.25 -3.28 -29.81
N ILE A 857 -13.49 -2.19 -29.65
CA ILE A 857 -14.05 -0.84 -29.47
C ILE A 857 -14.93 -0.47 -30.68
N ASP A 858 -14.43 -0.70 -31.90
CA ASP A 858 -15.20 -0.43 -33.11
C ASP A 858 -16.48 -1.28 -33.14
N GLY A 859 -16.38 -2.59 -32.87
CA GLY A 859 -17.56 -3.47 -32.86
C GLY A 859 -18.58 -3.24 -31.74
N LEU A 860 -18.19 -2.61 -30.63
CA LEU A 860 -19.11 -2.25 -29.54
C LEU A 860 -19.78 -0.87 -29.75
N MET A 861 -19.21 -0.04 -30.63
CA MET A 861 -19.67 1.32 -30.89
C MET A 861 -20.44 1.46 -32.21
N ASP A 862 -20.17 0.58 -33.17
CA ASP A 862 -20.85 0.48 -34.47
C ASP A 862 -22.07 -0.45 -34.39
#